data_AF-A0A9P8AGM1-F1
#
_entry.id   AF-A0A9P8AGM1-F1
#
_cell.length_a   1.000
_cell.length_b   1.000
_cell.length_c   1.000
_cell.angle_alpha   90.00
_cell.angle_beta   90.00
_cell.angle_gamma   90.00
#
_symmetry.space_group_name_H-M   'P 1'
#
loop_
_entity.id
_entity.type
_entity.pdbx_description
1 polymer ?
#
loop_
_entity_poly.entity_id
_entity_poly.type
_entity_poly.pdbx_seq_one_letter_code
_entity_poly.pdbx_strand_id
1 'polypeptide(L)'
;MTDQVDVETDPAIKRIKLDPESHEAQTLEQIFGTTDPIKSELANDKLVSPLDEPMELNSIGDQIDAMTASTNTVSITATNHTPITATNNPPIPLDNDSVSLLKAQNPNSINTLIPTTHTGITNNNNNNFQTDDSKGYQTKNTIPPTNGVSNVTPSTNGVSNVTPSTNGVSNVTPPTNGISNVTSPTNGLSHLAPSTSALSNPILPPSNINSNNTMFNSNNDNNNNNSNNNNNTISSFPTTTPGGFPPLPTTLPTTSSIPHGFTTTQLHNNNRDTKSLSQAPPRVNSTPLSSTAPPTPKISRLVILYDTPKYQHMKTQIEDFKLFPHTSLKVVLLSDLDLLQKDPYDWLNLCIEYNDEFSGNLKKISEFIDTNKEYIKSFKEIGYHFQFDSRKKWPDDYTEFDKDEYSSFINILKSTVADKVVHCSIINKFEINTIYLTNKDDLEKLGHEIQSDIDSWKNLRLFDYGDNCIRFFPGVKFPDTLELMNIGGGYALETLAGFKMPPKLKVLIASHGSITNIDNIQFPSTLETLELVENKLYFINHVEFPMKLEKLDLSNNRIDNLRGIEFPKNLKQLSLSMNPIDSIKGIKFPNHLEYLDISCVPNESMTGVKFPDSLVALNLQESMITTRGLKLPPFLKEVNLGDNGVNSINPLKLPDSIEKLWLTNNNIKTLNKVQFPRTLKELYLGNNMITTLKNVLFPKTLQLLDMEMDPEFDEHDKHLTTLKDVVFPINLKHLNLGYHSIKSVESIEFPYHLETLSLRYNELKVFRNNKFGPYLKKLDLSGNQDLISLDHILLPDALVDLRVPNQLVDKLPGYIIERANSKKLVITKSSPY
;
A
#
# COMPACT_ATOMS: atom_id res chain seq x y z
N MET A 1 57.05 -29.87 -47.52
CA MET A 1 57.55 -31.18 -47.06
C MET A 1 56.85 -31.51 -45.77
N THR A 2 56.47 -32.78 -45.63
CA THR A 2 56.50 -33.64 -44.42
C THR A 2 57.19 -33.03 -43.17
N ASP A 3 56.75 -33.27 -41.93
CA ASP A 3 56.03 -34.42 -41.32
C ASP A 3 54.89 -33.95 -40.36
N GLN A 4 53.79 -34.69 -40.09
CA GLN A 4 53.61 -35.87 -39.18
C GLN A 4 54.11 -35.63 -37.73
N VAL A 5 53.49 -36.12 -36.65
CA VAL A 5 52.39 -37.11 -36.40
C VAL A 5 51.88 -36.85 -34.94
N ASP A 6 50.64 -37.08 -34.48
CA ASP A 6 49.31 -37.25 -35.10
C ASP A 6 48.19 -37.13 -34.00
N VAL A 7 46.90 -37.43 -34.28
CA VAL A 7 45.79 -37.41 -33.28
C VAL A 7 44.90 -38.67 -33.38
N GLU A 8 44.73 -39.42 -32.29
CA GLU A 8 43.83 -40.59 -32.24
C GLU A 8 42.36 -40.21 -32.00
N THR A 9 41.46 -40.76 -32.82
CA THR A 9 40.01 -40.87 -32.55
C THR A 9 39.46 -42.21 -33.05
N ASP A 10 38.39 -42.68 -32.40
CA ASP A 10 37.66 -43.94 -32.66
C ASP A 10 37.14 -44.07 -34.11
N PRO A 11 37.14 -45.28 -34.70
CA PRO A 11 35.89 -45.72 -35.32
C PRO A 11 35.58 -47.23 -35.31
N ALA A 12 34.28 -47.55 -35.12
CA ALA A 12 33.67 -48.78 -35.62
C ALA A 12 32.28 -48.55 -36.28
N ILE A 13 32.23 -48.42 -37.62
CA ILE A 13 30.99 -48.21 -38.40
C ILE A 13 30.80 -49.28 -39.49
N LYS A 14 29.59 -49.86 -39.59
CA LYS A 14 29.02 -50.54 -40.78
C LYS A 14 27.49 -50.34 -40.78
N ARG A 15 26.77 -50.08 -41.90
CA ARG A 15 27.17 -50.07 -43.33
C ARG A 15 26.09 -49.44 -44.26
N ILE A 16 26.52 -48.69 -45.30
CA ILE A 16 26.02 -48.71 -46.72
C ILE A 16 24.58 -48.14 -47.01
N LYS A 17 24.46 -46.93 -47.62
CA LYS A 17 24.31 -46.56 -49.08
C LYS A 17 22.82 -46.40 -49.54
N LEU A 18 22.44 -45.62 -50.57
CA LEU A 18 23.15 -44.84 -51.62
C LEU A 18 22.28 -43.64 -52.13
N ASP A 19 22.95 -42.62 -52.69
CA ASP A 19 22.52 -41.40 -53.43
C ASP A 19 21.92 -41.62 -54.86
N PRO A 20 21.55 -40.59 -55.70
CA PRO A 20 21.39 -39.11 -55.51
C PRO A 20 20.12 -38.49 -56.22
N GLU A 21 20.12 -37.15 -56.40
CA GLU A 21 19.56 -36.36 -57.54
C GLU A 21 18.02 -36.08 -57.61
N SER A 22 17.52 -34.95 -58.17
CA SER A 22 18.15 -33.72 -58.72
C SER A 22 17.24 -32.45 -58.64
N HIS A 23 17.52 -31.43 -59.46
CA HIS A 23 17.18 -29.99 -59.32
C HIS A 23 15.79 -29.50 -59.83
N GLU A 24 15.45 -28.28 -59.37
CA GLU A 24 14.86 -27.13 -60.13
C GLU A 24 13.35 -26.87 -60.32
N ALA A 25 12.97 -25.67 -59.82
CA ALA A 25 12.38 -24.53 -60.57
C ALA A 25 10.84 -24.27 -60.69
N GLN A 26 10.52 -23.00 -60.36
CA GLN A 26 9.56 -22.08 -61.03
C GLN A 26 8.03 -22.26 -60.92
N THR A 27 7.44 -21.45 -60.03
CA THR A 27 6.35 -20.45 -60.29
C THR A 27 5.24 -20.74 -61.30
N LEU A 28 3.96 -20.55 -60.88
CA LEU A 28 3.10 -19.47 -61.37
C LEU A 28 1.77 -19.30 -60.57
N GLU A 29 1.01 -18.28 -60.96
CA GLU A 29 -0.01 -17.45 -60.30
C GLU A 29 -1.35 -18.05 -59.78
N GLN A 30 -1.89 -17.34 -58.77
CA GLN A 30 -3.28 -16.85 -58.56
C GLN A 30 -4.52 -17.64 -59.07
N ILE A 31 -5.58 -17.72 -58.23
CA ILE A 31 -6.82 -16.88 -58.29
C ILE A 31 -7.83 -17.27 -57.18
N PHE A 32 -8.76 -16.37 -56.84
CA PHE A 32 -9.83 -16.53 -55.84
C PHE A 32 -11.04 -17.36 -56.35
N GLY A 33 -11.86 -17.90 -55.42
CA GLY A 33 -13.33 -17.79 -55.55
C GLY A 33 -14.19 -19.07 -55.53
N THR A 34 -14.68 -19.43 -54.34
CA THR A 34 -16.07 -19.84 -54.01
C THR A 34 -16.98 -20.47 -55.10
N THR A 35 -17.46 -21.72 -54.90
CA THR A 35 -18.87 -22.08 -54.53
C THR A 35 -19.17 -23.59 -54.64
N ASP A 36 -19.58 -24.23 -53.51
CA ASP A 36 -20.64 -25.26 -53.30
C ASP A 36 -20.72 -26.56 -54.18
N PRO A 37 -21.51 -27.62 -53.83
CA PRO A 37 -22.52 -27.75 -52.76
C PRO A 37 -22.55 -29.05 -51.88
N ILE A 38 -23.08 -28.89 -50.67
CA ILE A 38 -24.05 -29.75 -49.93
C ILE A 38 -23.78 -31.27 -49.73
N LYS A 39 -23.70 -31.68 -48.44
CA LYS A 39 -24.61 -32.71 -47.86
C LYS A 39 -24.74 -32.69 -46.32
N SER A 40 -25.89 -33.19 -45.86
CA SER A 40 -26.39 -33.43 -44.47
C SER A 40 -25.46 -34.29 -43.59
N GLU A 41 -25.55 -34.37 -42.25
CA GLU A 41 -26.46 -33.89 -41.16
C GLU A 41 -25.60 -33.85 -39.86
N LEU A 42 -25.91 -33.23 -38.70
CA LEU A 42 -27.15 -32.94 -37.96
C LEU A 42 -26.94 -31.62 -37.11
N ALA A 43 -27.97 -30.99 -36.53
CA ALA A 43 -27.91 -29.58 -36.04
C ALA A 43 -28.14 -29.32 -34.52
N ASN A 44 -27.80 -28.09 -34.08
CA ASN A 44 -27.95 -27.53 -32.71
C ASN A 44 -28.86 -26.27 -32.69
N ASP A 45 -29.38 -25.94 -31.49
CA ASP A 45 -29.99 -24.69 -30.95
C ASP A 45 -30.24 -23.44 -31.85
N LYS A 46 -31.41 -22.78 -31.66
CA LYS A 46 -31.53 -21.48 -30.90
C LYS A 46 -32.94 -20.81 -30.86
N LEU A 47 -33.28 -20.27 -29.67
CA LEU A 47 -33.96 -18.99 -29.31
C LEU A 47 -35.11 -18.37 -30.16
N VAL A 48 -36.21 -17.92 -29.50
CA VAL A 48 -36.63 -16.48 -29.31
C VAL A 48 -38.13 -16.32 -28.90
N SER A 49 -38.41 -15.56 -27.81
CA SER A 49 -39.71 -14.90 -27.44
C SER A 49 -40.92 -15.85 -27.12
N PRO A 50 -42.17 -15.42 -26.75
CA PRO A 50 -42.88 -14.14 -26.96
C PRO A 50 -43.41 -13.41 -25.69
N LEU A 51 -44.27 -12.40 -25.90
CA LEU A 51 -45.12 -11.69 -24.91
C LEU A 51 -46.59 -12.20 -24.94
N ASP A 52 -47.35 -11.77 -23.93
CA ASP A 52 -48.81 -11.53 -23.85
C ASP A 52 -49.87 -12.67 -24.01
N GLU A 53 -50.61 -12.85 -22.90
CA GLU A 53 -52.05 -13.20 -22.78
C GLU A 53 -52.59 -14.56 -23.30
N PRO A 54 -53.82 -15.01 -22.91
CA PRO A 54 -54.70 -14.56 -21.81
C PRO A 54 -55.05 -15.67 -20.79
N MET A 55 -55.73 -15.34 -19.69
CA MET A 55 -56.73 -16.24 -19.08
C MET A 55 -57.79 -15.48 -18.27
N GLU A 56 -58.96 -16.10 -18.08
CA GLU A 56 -60.22 -15.41 -17.79
C GLU A 56 -60.54 -15.15 -16.30
N LEU A 57 -61.55 -14.30 -16.07
CA LEU A 57 -62.16 -14.07 -14.76
C LEU A 57 -62.88 -15.32 -14.23
N ASN A 58 -62.92 -15.45 -12.90
CA ASN A 58 -64.17 -15.75 -12.20
C ASN A 58 -64.14 -15.18 -10.78
N SER A 59 -65.29 -14.79 -10.24
CA SER A 59 -65.43 -14.06 -8.98
C SER A 59 -66.22 -14.83 -7.92
N ILE A 60 -65.82 -14.66 -6.66
CA ILE A 60 -66.47 -14.96 -5.36
C ILE A 60 -65.46 -14.47 -4.30
N GLY A 61 -65.79 -13.92 -3.12
CA GLY A 61 -67.08 -13.59 -2.50
C GLY A 61 -66.84 -13.25 -1.00
N ASP A 62 -67.71 -12.45 -0.37
CA ASP A 62 -67.43 -11.76 0.90
C ASP A 62 -67.29 -12.64 2.17
N GLN A 63 -66.42 -12.20 3.10
CA GLN A 63 -66.53 -12.22 4.58
C GLN A 63 -65.26 -11.56 5.17
N ILE A 64 -65.24 -10.65 6.15
CA ILE A 64 -66.11 -10.28 7.29
C ILE A 64 -66.09 -11.29 8.45
N ASP A 65 -65.11 -11.13 9.35
CA ASP A 65 -65.24 -10.91 10.81
C ASP A 65 -63.83 -10.55 11.36
N ALA A 66 -63.56 -9.66 12.33
CA ALA A 66 -64.26 -9.02 13.46
C ALA A 66 -63.89 -9.60 14.84
N MET A 67 -63.69 -8.69 15.82
CA MET A 67 -63.39 -8.94 17.24
C MET A 67 -62.02 -9.58 17.56
N THR A 68 -61.41 -9.41 18.75
CA THR A 68 -61.81 -8.67 19.98
C THR A 68 -60.65 -7.79 20.49
N ALA A 69 -60.96 -6.73 21.25
CA ALA A 69 -59.97 -5.94 21.99
C ALA A 69 -59.87 -6.38 23.46
N SER A 70 -58.75 -6.06 24.12
CA SER A 70 -58.67 -6.00 25.59
C SER A 70 -57.86 -4.79 26.03
N THR A 71 -58.54 -3.77 26.57
CA THR A 71 -57.96 -2.56 27.15
C THR A 71 -57.30 -2.82 28.49
N ASN A 72 -56.32 -2.01 28.88
CA ASN A 72 -56.24 -1.55 30.27
C ASN A 72 -55.62 -0.14 30.38
N THR A 73 -56.33 0.77 31.03
CA THR A 73 -55.95 2.18 31.24
C THR A 73 -56.28 2.60 32.66
N VAL A 74 -55.32 3.12 33.41
CA VAL A 74 -55.57 3.74 34.73
C VAL A 74 -54.83 5.09 34.82
N SER A 75 -55.61 6.11 34.50
CA SER A 75 -55.69 7.48 35.05
C SER A 75 -55.26 7.65 36.53
N ILE A 76 -54.98 8.83 37.12
CA ILE A 76 -55.02 10.26 36.70
C ILE A 76 -54.22 11.10 37.73
N THR A 77 -53.71 12.28 37.36
CA THR A 77 -53.73 13.53 38.18
C THR A 77 -53.21 14.72 37.33
N ALA A 78 -53.71 15.95 37.55
CA ALA A 78 -53.46 17.10 36.65
C ALA A 78 -53.56 18.50 37.33
N THR A 79 -52.83 19.48 36.75
CA THR A 79 -52.84 20.96 36.93
C THR A 79 -51.82 21.59 35.94
N ASN A 80 -51.69 22.89 35.60
CA ASN A 80 -52.53 24.09 35.37
C ASN A 80 -51.58 25.23 34.87
N HIS A 81 -51.94 26.32 34.16
CA HIS A 81 -53.22 26.78 33.60
C HIS A 81 -53.00 27.60 32.28
N THR A 82 -53.88 27.36 31.31
CA THR A 82 -54.51 28.22 30.26
C THR A 82 -54.51 29.78 30.37
N PRO A 83 -54.89 30.56 29.31
CA PRO A 83 -54.80 30.39 27.82
C PRO A 83 -54.59 31.75 27.03
N ILE A 84 -55.20 31.91 25.81
CA ILE A 84 -55.33 33.10 24.87
C ILE A 84 -54.17 33.27 23.85
N THR A 85 -54.31 33.57 22.53
CA THR A 85 -55.33 33.57 21.40
C THR A 85 -54.56 33.41 20.05
N ALA A 86 -55.06 33.18 18.81
CA ALA A 86 -56.17 33.67 17.94
C ALA A 86 -55.98 35.13 17.40
N THR A 87 -56.15 35.53 16.11
CA THR A 87 -56.81 34.95 14.89
C THR A 87 -56.27 35.48 13.51
N ASN A 88 -56.43 34.68 12.43
CA ASN A 88 -56.80 35.01 11.02
C ASN A 88 -55.93 35.86 10.01
N ASN A 89 -56.10 35.52 8.71
CA ASN A 89 -55.64 36.17 7.44
C ASN A 89 -56.72 37.14 6.84
N PRO A 90 -56.58 37.68 5.60
CA PRO A 90 -55.55 38.54 4.96
C PRO A 90 -56.18 39.89 4.48
N PRO A 91 -55.56 40.74 3.61
CA PRO A 91 -55.77 40.61 2.14
C PRO A 91 -54.61 41.15 1.24
N ILE A 92 -54.84 41.16 -0.09
CA ILE A 92 -53.99 41.72 -1.16
C ILE A 92 -54.56 43.08 -1.64
N PRO A 93 -53.72 44.05 -2.05
CA PRO A 93 -54.04 44.89 -3.21
C PRO A 93 -52.88 45.01 -4.23
N LEU A 94 -53.16 45.63 -5.39
CA LEU A 94 -52.31 45.73 -6.58
C LEU A 94 -51.77 47.17 -6.81
N ASP A 95 -50.64 47.21 -7.54
CA ASP A 95 -50.20 48.20 -8.53
C ASP A 95 -49.74 49.66 -8.20
N ASN A 96 -48.59 49.96 -8.81
CA ASN A 96 -48.13 51.20 -9.48
C ASN A 96 -47.21 52.27 -8.82
N ASP A 97 -46.11 52.53 -9.55
CA ASP A 97 -45.39 53.79 -9.83
C ASP A 97 -44.80 54.62 -8.65
N SER A 98 -43.49 54.66 -8.39
CA SER A 98 -42.45 55.11 -9.36
C SER A 98 -40.98 54.96 -8.87
N VAL A 99 -40.15 54.34 -9.72
CA VAL A 99 -38.74 54.69 -10.07
C VAL A 99 -37.73 55.10 -8.97
N SER A 100 -36.70 54.27 -8.75
CA SER A 100 -35.30 54.61 -9.15
C SER A 100 -34.26 53.49 -8.92
N LEU A 101 -33.17 53.57 -9.70
CA LEU A 101 -31.88 52.86 -9.61
C LEU A 101 -31.77 51.35 -9.99
N LEU A 102 -31.18 51.17 -11.17
CA LEU A 102 -30.49 49.99 -11.72
C LEU A 102 -29.41 49.40 -10.77
N LYS A 103 -28.91 48.16 -10.91
CA LYS A 103 -28.73 47.34 -12.14
C LYS A 103 -28.96 45.82 -11.94
N ALA A 104 -29.45 45.21 -13.02
CA ALA A 104 -29.21 43.82 -13.45
C ALA A 104 -28.93 43.88 -14.99
N GLN A 105 -28.61 42.84 -15.77
CA GLN A 105 -28.63 41.37 -15.57
C GLN A 105 -27.82 40.67 -16.71
N ASN A 106 -27.26 39.48 -16.48
CA ASN A 106 -26.97 38.43 -17.50
C ASN A 106 -25.95 38.74 -18.64
N PRO A 107 -25.52 37.77 -19.52
CA PRO A 107 -26.12 36.46 -19.85
C PRO A 107 -25.18 35.22 -19.93
N ASN A 108 -25.78 34.07 -20.26
CA ASN A 108 -25.11 32.80 -20.64
C ASN A 108 -24.55 32.85 -22.09
N SER A 109 -23.50 32.07 -22.42
CA SER A 109 -23.56 30.89 -23.35
C SER A 109 -22.21 30.46 -24.00
N ILE A 110 -21.79 29.21 -23.70
CA ILE A 110 -21.40 28.14 -24.67
C ILE A 110 -20.06 28.19 -25.47
N ASN A 111 -19.20 27.17 -25.19
CA ASN A 111 -18.29 26.37 -26.04
C ASN A 111 -16.81 26.74 -26.41
N THR A 112 -15.94 25.70 -26.26
CA THR A 112 -14.80 25.25 -27.13
C THR A 112 -13.57 26.16 -27.33
N LEU A 113 -12.29 25.70 -27.36
CA LEU A 113 -11.59 24.42 -27.04
C LEU A 113 -10.39 24.75 -26.07
N ILE A 114 -9.26 24.04 -25.86
CA ILE A 114 -8.62 22.81 -26.41
C ILE A 114 -7.61 22.24 -25.36
N PRO A 115 -7.29 20.93 -25.30
CA PRO A 115 -6.28 20.41 -24.37
C PRO A 115 -4.84 20.56 -24.91
N THR A 116 -3.89 20.97 -24.06
CA THR A 116 -2.46 21.06 -24.39
C THR A 116 -1.65 20.00 -23.66
N THR A 117 -1.23 18.97 -24.38
CA THR A 117 -0.11 18.09 -23.97
C THR A 117 1.21 18.85 -24.04
N HIS A 118 2.10 18.71 -23.06
CA HIS A 118 3.54 18.75 -23.33
C HIS A 118 4.37 18.07 -22.22
N THR A 119 4.91 16.90 -22.54
CA THR A 119 6.10 16.33 -21.90
C THR A 119 7.33 17.15 -22.32
N GLY A 120 8.23 17.47 -21.39
CA GLY A 120 9.44 18.27 -21.67
C GLY A 120 10.62 17.90 -20.78
N ILE A 121 11.33 16.83 -21.12
CA ILE A 121 12.67 16.55 -20.55
C ILE A 121 13.71 17.32 -21.37
N THR A 122 14.47 18.21 -20.74
CA THR A 122 15.63 18.85 -21.36
C THR A 122 16.82 18.87 -20.39
N ASN A 123 17.92 18.24 -20.82
CA ASN A 123 19.20 18.29 -20.09
C ASN A 123 19.73 19.72 -20.03
N ASN A 124 20.31 20.09 -18.89
CA ASN A 124 20.96 21.38 -18.69
C ASN A 124 22.45 21.26 -19.03
N ASN A 125 22.99 22.14 -19.89
CA ASN A 125 24.41 22.10 -20.22
C ASN A 125 24.97 23.48 -20.68
N ASN A 126 25.80 24.07 -19.81
CA ASN A 126 26.86 25.04 -20.08
C ASN A 126 26.61 26.37 -20.84
N ASN A 127 26.86 27.45 -20.09
CA ASN A 127 27.83 28.52 -20.40
C ASN A 127 27.45 29.71 -21.32
N ASN A 128 27.21 30.83 -20.63
CA ASN A 128 28.04 32.05 -20.67
C ASN A 128 27.66 33.19 -21.66
N PHE A 129 28.09 34.40 -21.26
CA PHE A 129 27.89 35.73 -21.87
C PHE A 129 26.44 36.28 -21.88
N GLN A 130 26.19 37.61 -21.83
CA GLN A 130 26.74 38.77 -21.08
C GLN A 130 26.10 40.06 -21.66
N THR A 131 26.08 41.15 -20.88
CA THR A 131 25.85 42.57 -21.28
C THR A 131 24.45 43.01 -21.77
N ASP A 132 23.93 44.00 -21.04
CA ASP A 132 23.48 45.31 -21.54
C ASP A 132 22.04 45.57 -22.05
N ASP A 133 21.23 46.10 -21.12
CA ASP A 133 20.89 47.54 -21.02
C ASP A 133 19.50 48.07 -21.47
N SER A 134 19.12 49.14 -20.73
CA SER A 134 18.19 50.22 -21.07
C SER A 134 16.66 50.07 -20.87
N LYS A 135 16.07 51.18 -20.41
CA LYS A 135 14.65 51.41 -20.09
C LYS A 135 13.96 52.10 -21.28
N GLY A 136 12.70 51.80 -21.61
CA GLY A 136 12.01 52.50 -22.73
C GLY A 136 10.47 52.45 -22.69
N TYR A 137 9.86 53.64 -22.56
CA TYR A 137 8.43 53.88 -22.32
C TYR A 137 7.40 53.49 -23.40
N GLN A 138 6.16 53.28 -22.92
CA GLN A 138 4.83 53.28 -23.57
C GLN A 138 4.63 54.03 -24.91
N THR A 139 3.71 53.52 -25.77
CA THR A 139 2.40 54.15 -26.16
C THR A 139 1.61 53.22 -27.12
N LYS A 140 0.37 52.78 -26.81
CA LYS A 140 -0.99 53.36 -27.03
C LYS A 140 -1.64 53.17 -28.43
N ASN A 141 -2.79 52.47 -28.40
CA ASN A 141 -4.09 52.77 -29.05
C ASN A 141 -4.50 52.28 -30.48
N THR A 142 -5.61 51.53 -30.48
CA THR A 142 -6.85 51.60 -31.32
C THR A 142 -6.95 51.11 -32.79
N ILE A 143 -7.50 49.88 -32.93
CA ILE A 143 -8.74 49.44 -33.67
C ILE A 143 -9.69 50.50 -34.33
N PRO A 144 -10.66 50.14 -35.23
CA PRO A 144 -11.08 48.81 -35.76
C PRO A 144 -11.22 48.71 -37.34
N PRO A 145 -12.34 48.27 -38.02
CA PRO A 145 -12.35 46.98 -38.75
C PRO A 145 -12.94 46.98 -40.20
N THR A 146 -12.92 45.83 -40.90
CA THR A 146 -13.87 45.52 -42.01
C THR A 146 -14.04 44.01 -42.25
N ASN A 147 -15.17 43.59 -42.85
CA ASN A 147 -15.57 42.20 -43.10
C ASN A 147 -15.65 41.85 -44.61
N GLY A 148 -15.56 40.55 -44.95
CA GLY A 148 -15.81 40.00 -46.30
C GLY A 148 -14.84 38.85 -46.63
N VAL A 149 -15.13 37.54 -46.49
CA VAL A 149 -16.25 36.64 -46.89
C VAL A 149 -16.08 36.01 -48.29
N SER A 150 -16.25 34.68 -48.34
CA SER A 150 -16.44 33.76 -49.49
C SER A 150 -15.30 33.51 -50.51
N ASN A 151 -14.81 32.27 -50.47
CA ASN A 151 -14.52 31.30 -51.56
C ASN A 151 -14.40 31.79 -53.02
N VAL A 152 -13.34 31.33 -53.72
CA VAL A 152 -13.39 30.37 -54.86
C VAL A 152 -11.96 30.09 -55.40
N THR A 153 -11.71 28.87 -55.90
CA THR A 153 -10.47 28.36 -56.53
C THR A 153 -10.42 28.70 -58.05
N PRO A 154 -9.37 28.38 -58.87
CA PRO A 154 -8.12 27.62 -58.63
C PRO A 154 -6.83 28.24 -59.26
N SER A 155 -5.67 27.58 -59.12
CA SER A 155 -4.77 27.24 -60.25
C SER A 155 -3.59 26.34 -59.83
N THR A 156 -3.22 25.37 -60.68
CA THR A 156 -2.14 24.37 -60.48
C THR A 156 -0.73 24.87 -60.78
N ASN A 157 0.31 24.21 -60.25
CA ASN A 157 1.37 23.52 -61.04
C ASN A 157 2.42 22.81 -60.14
N GLY A 158 2.96 21.67 -60.59
CA GLY A 158 3.91 20.80 -59.85
C GLY A 158 3.17 19.69 -59.04
N VAL A 159 3.10 18.41 -59.43
CA VAL A 159 4.14 17.43 -59.84
C VAL A 159 5.12 17.11 -58.71
N SER A 160 5.19 15.91 -58.11
CA SER A 160 4.36 14.69 -58.26
C SER A 160 4.64 13.66 -57.14
N ASN A 161 3.63 12.82 -56.81
CA ASN A 161 3.66 11.37 -56.46
C ASN A 161 4.77 10.76 -55.54
N VAL A 162 4.52 9.73 -54.70
CA VAL A 162 3.33 9.06 -54.13
C VAL A 162 3.83 8.16 -52.97
N THR A 163 2.99 7.82 -51.98
CA THR A 163 3.27 6.91 -50.84
C THR A 163 2.82 5.46 -51.13
N PRO A 164 2.94 4.45 -50.22
CA PRO A 164 3.81 4.22 -49.05
C PRO A 164 4.62 2.89 -49.19
N SER A 165 5.16 2.33 -48.09
CA SER A 165 5.44 0.89 -47.99
C SER A 165 5.31 0.36 -46.54
N THR A 166 5.17 -0.96 -46.40
CA THR A 166 4.86 -1.69 -45.15
C THR A 166 5.68 -2.98 -45.05
N ASN A 167 5.95 -3.43 -43.81
CA ASN A 167 6.43 -4.77 -43.42
C ASN A 167 7.83 -5.21 -43.92
N GLY A 168 8.58 -5.88 -43.04
CA GLY A 168 9.84 -6.55 -43.39
C GLY A 168 10.60 -7.07 -42.18
N VAL A 169 10.78 -8.39 -42.09
CA VAL A 169 11.59 -9.08 -41.06
C VAL A 169 12.81 -9.70 -41.76
N SER A 170 14.02 -9.59 -41.19
CA SER A 170 15.06 -10.65 -41.14
C SER A 170 16.45 -10.12 -40.71
N ASN A 171 17.33 -11.05 -40.29
CA ASN A 171 18.69 -10.78 -39.80
C ASN A 171 19.72 -10.72 -40.94
N VAL A 172 20.71 -9.82 -40.86
CA VAL A 172 22.08 -10.03 -41.42
C VAL A 172 23.14 -9.35 -40.54
N THR A 173 24.24 -10.05 -40.29
CA THR A 173 25.55 -9.56 -39.81
C THR A 173 26.66 -10.11 -40.72
N PRO A 174 27.92 -9.62 -40.69
CA PRO A 174 28.47 -8.36 -40.16
C PRO A 174 29.06 -7.53 -41.34
N PRO A 175 30.14 -6.71 -41.18
CA PRO A 175 31.49 -7.32 -41.18
C PRO A 175 32.51 -6.67 -40.21
N THR A 176 33.49 -7.46 -39.78
CA THR A 176 34.73 -6.98 -39.14
C THR A 176 35.86 -6.91 -40.15
N ASN A 177 36.58 -5.79 -40.21
CA ASN A 177 38.02 -5.69 -40.52
C ASN A 177 38.48 -4.24 -40.31
N GLY A 178 39.69 -4.02 -39.81
CA GLY A 178 40.34 -2.70 -39.76
C GLY A 178 41.76 -2.78 -40.33
N ILE A 179 42.47 -1.66 -40.46
CA ILE A 179 43.96 -1.56 -40.43
C ILE A 179 44.46 -0.09 -40.51
N SER A 180 45.36 0.25 -39.58
CA SER A 180 46.46 1.25 -39.60
C SER A 180 46.30 2.75 -40.00
N ASN A 181 46.81 3.61 -39.09
CA ASN A 181 47.78 4.71 -39.28
C ASN A 181 47.46 5.98 -40.12
N VAL A 182 47.81 7.16 -39.55
CA VAL A 182 48.99 8.01 -39.91
C VAL A 182 49.16 9.17 -38.88
N THR A 183 50.37 9.70 -38.71
CA THR A 183 50.80 10.72 -37.70
C THR A 183 50.64 12.18 -38.17
N SER A 184 50.74 13.21 -37.31
CA SER A 184 51.97 14.02 -37.02
C SER A 184 51.58 15.36 -36.31
N PRO A 185 52.48 16.24 -35.78
CA PRO A 185 53.88 16.11 -35.32
C PRO A 185 54.28 16.79 -33.96
N THR A 186 55.13 16.10 -33.17
CA THR A 186 56.30 16.56 -32.34
C THR A 186 56.45 17.96 -31.68
N ASN A 187 56.76 17.98 -30.36
CA ASN A 187 58.01 18.50 -29.69
C ASN A 187 57.78 18.80 -28.18
N GLY A 188 58.69 18.57 -27.21
CA GLY A 188 60.00 17.88 -27.18
C GLY A 188 60.76 18.07 -25.83
N LEU A 189 61.80 17.25 -25.55
CA LEU A 189 62.79 17.31 -24.42
C LEU A 189 62.28 16.95 -22.98
N SER A 190 63.07 16.38 -22.04
CA SER A 190 64.31 15.55 -22.13
C SER A 190 64.70 14.88 -20.78
N HIS A 191 65.08 13.58 -20.82
CA HIS A 191 65.86 12.74 -19.88
C HIS A 191 66.15 13.16 -18.40
N LEU A 192 65.90 12.25 -17.44
CA LEU A 192 66.92 11.45 -16.71
C LEU A 192 66.32 10.43 -15.71
N ALA A 193 67.09 9.40 -15.32
CA ALA A 193 66.78 8.31 -14.37
C ALA A 193 68.13 7.64 -13.91
N PRO A 194 68.21 6.59 -13.04
CA PRO A 194 67.18 5.86 -12.26
C PRO A 194 67.53 5.60 -10.75
N SER A 195 66.64 4.88 -10.02
CA SER A 195 66.84 3.82 -8.97
C SER A 195 68.03 3.85 -7.94
N THR A 196 67.99 3.34 -6.69
CA THR A 196 67.37 2.10 -6.12
C THR A 196 67.24 2.11 -4.56
N SER A 197 66.19 1.44 -4.04
CA SER A 197 66.07 0.60 -2.80
C SER A 197 66.72 0.93 -1.42
N ALA A 198 65.85 0.88 -0.38
CA ALA A 198 66.08 0.36 1.01
C ALA A 198 66.96 1.18 1.99
N LEU A 199 66.87 1.07 3.34
CA LEU A 199 66.36 -0.01 4.24
C LEU A 199 65.97 0.57 5.65
N SER A 200 65.30 -0.24 6.50
CA SER A 200 65.17 -0.18 7.98
C SER A 200 64.16 0.76 8.70
N ASN A 201 63.26 0.12 9.46
CA ASN A 201 62.53 0.56 10.67
C ASN A 201 63.41 0.29 11.95
N PRO A 202 62.98 0.46 13.24
CA PRO A 202 61.69 0.91 13.82
C PRO A 202 61.80 1.98 14.96
N ILE A 203 60.69 2.34 15.63
CA ILE A 203 60.45 2.31 17.12
C ILE A 203 59.10 3.00 17.50
N LEU A 204 58.48 2.56 18.61
CA LEU A 204 57.21 3.00 19.22
C LEU A 204 57.47 3.47 20.69
N PRO A 205 56.46 3.78 21.54
CA PRO A 205 55.35 4.76 21.54
C PRO A 205 55.58 5.74 22.75
N PRO A 206 54.65 6.20 23.65
CA PRO A 206 53.17 6.25 23.68
C PRO A 206 52.49 7.55 24.24
N SER A 207 51.14 7.47 24.37
CA SER A 207 50.26 7.95 25.47
C SER A 207 49.79 9.42 25.60
N ASN A 208 48.46 9.56 25.47
CA ASN A 208 47.46 10.22 26.34
C ASN A 208 47.83 11.46 27.19
N ILE A 209 46.96 12.49 27.19
CA ILE A 209 46.04 12.79 28.34
C ILE A 209 44.99 13.89 28.01
N ASN A 210 43.88 13.84 28.77
CA ASN A 210 42.63 14.59 28.68
C ASN A 210 42.65 16.12 28.96
N SER A 211 41.80 16.85 28.19
CA SER A 211 40.74 17.77 28.65
C SER A 211 40.98 19.23 29.12
N ASN A 212 39.93 20.04 28.87
CA ASN A 212 39.38 21.16 29.66
C ASN A 212 39.94 22.61 29.59
N ASN A 213 39.18 23.42 28.83
CA ASN A 213 38.49 24.67 29.23
C ASN A 213 39.19 26.06 29.37
N THR A 214 38.41 27.04 28.88
CA THR A 214 38.23 28.45 29.30
C THR A 214 39.31 29.53 29.04
N MET A 215 38.96 30.42 28.10
CA MET A 215 39.11 31.89 28.06
C MET A 215 40.11 32.60 28.99
N PHE A 216 40.92 33.50 28.41
CA PHE A 216 40.76 34.98 28.38
C PHE A 216 42.01 35.54 27.66
N ASN A 217 42.09 36.62 26.89
CA ASN A 217 41.20 37.53 26.14
C ASN A 217 41.95 38.88 26.08
N SER A 218 42.11 39.46 24.90
CA SER A 218 42.57 40.84 24.66
C SER A 218 42.24 41.18 23.19
N ASN A 219 41.23 42.03 22.92
CA ASN A 219 41.32 43.51 22.89
C ASN A 219 42.21 43.99 21.71
N ASN A 220 41.77 44.84 20.77
CA ASN A 220 40.87 46.01 20.92
C ASN A 220 39.94 46.23 19.69
N ASP A 221 38.71 46.70 19.96
CA ASP A 221 38.12 48.01 19.56
C ASP A 221 38.31 48.59 18.14
N ASN A 222 37.33 49.28 17.50
CA ASN A 222 35.99 49.71 17.96
C ASN A 222 35.02 50.01 16.78
N ASN A 223 33.76 49.55 16.87
CA ASN A 223 32.47 50.27 16.73
C ASN A 223 32.21 51.34 15.61
N ASN A 224 31.00 51.48 15.03
CA ASN A 224 29.72 50.76 15.22
C ASN A 224 28.69 50.97 14.05
N ASN A 225 27.55 50.28 14.17
CA ASN A 225 26.20 50.59 13.65
C ASN A 225 25.71 50.06 12.28
N ASN A 226 25.27 48.79 12.31
CA ASN A 226 23.83 48.43 12.23
C ASN A 226 23.07 48.51 10.88
N SER A 227 22.93 47.38 10.18
CA SER A 227 21.63 46.68 10.03
C SER A 227 21.79 45.32 9.32
N ASN A 228 20.98 44.33 9.75
CA ASN A 228 20.66 43.03 9.13
C ASN A 228 21.59 42.48 8.01
N ASN A 229 22.33 41.41 8.34
CA ASN A 229 23.00 40.57 7.35
C ASN A 229 22.56 39.10 7.50
N ASN A 230 22.76 38.33 6.42
CA ASN A 230 22.26 36.98 6.18
C ASN A 230 22.65 35.94 7.25
N ASN A 231 21.92 34.82 7.26
CA ASN A 231 22.52 33.57 6.78
C ASN A 231 21.47 32.50 6.42
N ASN A 232 21.47 32.09 5.14
CA ASN A 232 20.84 30.84 4.73
C ASN A 232 21.58 29.67 5.39
N THR A 233 20.85 28.76 6.03
CA THR A 233 21.33 27.42 6.34
C THR A 233 20.48 26.40 5.61
N ILE A 234 21.14 25.38 5.07
CA ILE A 234 20.53 24.39 4.18
C ILE A 234 19.57 23.53 4.99
N SER A 235 18.30 23.52 4.59
CA SER A 235 17.28 22.60 5.10
C SER A 235 16.79 21.69 3.98
N SER A 236 16.63 20.42 4.30
CA SER A 236 16.21 19.36 3.38
C SER A 236 14.71 19.45 3.08
N PHE A 237 14.33 19.26 1.81
CA PHE A 237 12.93 19.01 1.43
C PHE A 237 12.38 17.77 2.16
N PRO A 238 11.27 17.89 2.92
CA PRO A 238 10.47 16.74 3.32
C PRO A 238 9.59 16.32 2.14
N THR A 239 9.54 15.03 1.83
CA THR A 239 8.50 14.46 0.95
C THR A 239 7.17 14.45 1.69
N THR A 240 6.15 15.13 1.17
CA THR A 240 4.78 15.03 1.71
C THR A 240 4.27 13.60 1.57
N THR A 241 3.55 13.12 2.58
CA THR A 241 2.97 11.76 2.58
C THR A 241 1.46 11.87 2.35
N PRO A 242 0.91 11.27 1.28
CA PRO A 242 -0.53 11.12 1.15
C PRO A 242 -1.10 10.37 2.36
N GLY A 243 -2.27 10.79 2.85
CA GLY A 243 -2.91 10.20 4.02
C GLY A 243 -3.23 8.72 3.80
N GLY A 244 -2.35 7.84 4.25
CA GLY A 244 -2.40 6.42 3.94
C GLY A 244 -3.67 5.74 4.44
N PHE A 245 -4.29 4.94 3.57
CA PHE A 245 -5.11 3.81 3.99
C PHE A 245 -4.29 2.97 4.99
N PRO A 246 -4.88 2.40 6.07
CA PRO A 246 -4.23 1.26 6.71
C PRO A 246 -3.96 0.18 5.64
N PRO A 247 -2.83 -0.57 5.70
CA PRO A 247 -2.63 -1.68 4.78
C PRO A 247 -3.81 -2.65 4.86
N LEU A 248 -4.09 -3.37 3.75
CA LEU A 248 -5.19 -4.35 3.63
C LEU A 248 -5.41 -5.09 4.97
N PRO A 249 -6.64 -5.19 5.49
CA PRO A 249 -6.88 -5.73 6.82
C PRO A 249 -6.41 -7.18 6.94
N THR A 250 -5.18 -7.36 7.44
CA THR A 250 -4.51 -8.65 7.67
C THR A 250 -5.19 -9.51 8.75
N THR A 251 -6.26 -9.00 9.36
CA THR A 251 -6.94 -9.56 10.53
C THR A 251 -8.47 -9.45 10.43
N LEU A 252 -9.04 -10.06 9.40
CA LEU A 252 -10.43 -10.57 9.43
C LEU A 252 -10.40 -12.12 9.34
N PRO A 253 -11.45 -12.83 9.81
CA PRO A 253 -11.28 -14.17 10.38
C PRO A 253 -10.82 -15.25 9.39
N THR A 254 -9.99 -16.16 9.88
CA THR A 254 -9.34 -17.23 9.11
C THR A 254 -10.32 -18.32 8.64
N THR A 255 -10.92 -18.08 7.47
CA THR A 255 -11.56 -19.11 6.64
C THR A 255 -10.96 -19.05 5.24
N SER A 256 -10.09 -19.98 4.85
CA SER A 256 -10.49 -21.37 4.66
C SER A 256 -9.67 -22.42 5.40
N SER A 257 -10.30 -23.05 6.39
CA SER A 257 -10.30 -24.51 6.47
C SER A 257 -11.76 -24.98 6.49
N ILE A 258 -12.06 -26.04 5.74
CA ILE A 258 -13.40 -26.60 5.55
C ILE A 258 -13.21 -28.13 5.47
N PRO A 259 -14.08 -28.98 6.05
CA PRO A 259 -15.29 -28.73 6.87
C PRO A 259 -15.14 -29.31 8.32
N HIS A 260 -16.08 -29.31 9.28
CA HIS A 260 -17.54 -29.06 9.40
C HIS A 260 -17.88 -28.46 10.80
N GLY A 261 -19.13 -28.01 11.02
CA GLY A 261 -19.80 -28.17 12.34
C GLY A 261 -20.48 -26.91 12.94
N PHE A 262 -21.79 -26.96 13.15
CA PHE A 262 -22.63 -25.81 13.56
C PHE A 262 -22.80 -25.60 15.09
N THR A 263 -23.16 -24.35 15.45
CA THR A 263 -24.01 -23.92 16.60
C THR A 263 -23.56 -24.10 18.06
N THR A 264 -22.98 -23.03 18.61
CA THR A 264 -23.49 -22.26 19.78
C THR A 264 -24.37 -22.93 20.85
N THR A 265 -23.96 -22.91 22.13
CA THR A 265 -24.42 -21.89 23.13
C THR A 265 -23.81 -22.06 24.55
N GLN A 266 -23.31 -20.94 25.09
CA GLN A 266 -23.33 -20.43 26.49
C GLN A 266 -23.04 -21.29 27.76
N LEU A 267 -22.67 -20.54 28.82
CA LEU A 267 -22.51 -20.86 30.26
C LEU A 267 -21.32 -21.77 30.61
N HIS A 268 -20.29 -21.30 31.33
CA HIS A 268 -20.26 -20.86 32.74
C HIS A 268 -20.88 -21.85 33.74
N ASN A 269 -20.03 -22.62 34.42
CA ASN A 269 -19.74 -22.34 35.83
C ASN A 269 -18.63 -23.25 36.39
N ASN A 270 -17.94 -22.77 37.42
CA ASN A 270 -17.62 -23.47 38.69
C ASN A 270 -16.44 -22.77 39.41
N ASN A 271 -16.40 -22.66 40.75
CA ASN A 271 -17.34 -23.20 41.76
C ASN A 271 -17.24 -22.42 43.08
N ARG A 272 -18.27 -22.50 43.93
CA ARG A 272 -18.11 -22.90 45.35
C ARG A 272 -19.44 -23.18 46.09
N ASP A 273 -19.38 -24.27 46.87
CA ASP A 273 -19.97 -24.42 48.21
C ASP A 273 -21.51 -24.51 48.41
N THR A 274 -22.05 -25.75 48.38
CA THR A 274 -22.43 -26.59 49.56
C THR A 274 -23.76 -27.36 49.51
N LYS A 275 -23.68 -28.64 49.94
CA LYS A 275 -24.69 -29.48 50.66
C LYS A 275 -26.11 -29.68 50.07
N SER A 276 -26.47 -30.94 49.78
CA SER A 276 -27.41 -31.76 50.60
C SER A 276 -28.11 -32.91 49.82
N LEU A 277 -27.95 -34.14 50.34
CA LEU A 277 -28.87 -35.31 50.32
C LEU A 277 -30.03 -35.36 49.28
N SER A 278 -30.07 -36.39 48.41
CA SER A 278 -30.77 -37.67 48.71
C SER A 278 -30.91 -38.65 47.52
N GLN A 279 -30.67 -39.94 47.81
CA GLN A 279 -31.24 -41.20 47.23
C GLN A 279 -31.25 -41.48 45.70
N ALA A 280 -31.28 -42.78 45.34
CA ALA A 280 -31.10 -43.37 44.00
C ALA A 280 -32.23 -44.41 43.72
N PRO A 281 -32.21 -45.37 42.74
CA PRO A 281 -31.30 -45.60 41.60
C PRO A 281 -32.08 -45.78 40.23
N PRO A 282 -31.96 -46.84 39.39
CA PRO A 282 -31.13 -46.79 38.17
C PRO A 282 -31.81 -47.24 36.84
N ARG A 283 -31.20 -46.88 35.69
CA ARG A 283 -30.93 -47.73 34.48
C ARG A 283 -30.13 -46.92 33.44
N VAL A 284 -28.93 -47.37 33.04
CA VAL A 284 -28.62 -48.28 31.90
C VAL A 284 -29.01 -47.70 30.53
N ASN A 285 -28.01 -47.26 29.74
CA ASN A 285 -27.83 -47.71 28.35
C ASN A 285 -26.47 -47.31 27.72
N SER A 286 -26.02 -48.16 26.79
CA SER A 286 -25.07 -47.93 25.66
C SER A 286 -23.94 -46.89 25.77
N THR A 287 -22.69 -47.37 25.78
CA THR A 287 -21.49 -46.61 25.42
C THR A 287 -21.28 -46.52 23.89
N PRO A 288 -21.06 -45.32 23.31
CA PRO A 288 -20.32 -45.14 22.06
C PRO A 288 -18.81 -45.05 22.33
N LEU A 289 -17.97 -45.27 21.30
CA LEU A 289 -16.51 -45.19 21.41
C LEU A 289 -16.03 -43.73 21.50
N SER A 290 -14.92 -43.51 22.23
CA SER A 290 -14.19 -42.24 22.23
C SER A 290 -13.23 -42.17 21.04
N SER A 291 -13.24 -41.03 20.32
CA SER A 291 -12.21 -40.65 19.37
C SER A 291 -11.91 -39.15 19.47
N THR A 292 -11.31 -38.72 20.58
CA THR A 292 -10.80 -37.35 20.73
C THR A 292 -9.55 -37.16 19.86
N ALA A 293 -9.60 -36.23 18.90
CA ALA A 293 -8.39 -35.79 18.20
C ALA A 293 -7.41 -35.12 19.19
N PRO A 294 -6.09 -35.31 19.03
CA PRO A 294 -5.10 -34.71 19.93
C PRO A 294 -5.02 -33.18 19.74
N PRO A 295 -4.62 -32.43 20.79
CA PRO A 295 -4.36 -31.00 20.65
C PRO A 295 -3.18 -30.74 19.70
N THR A 296 -3.27 -29.67 18.91
CA THR A 296 -2.16 -29.23 18.04
C THR A 296 -0.93 -28.87 18.88
N PRO A 297 0.27 -29.37 18.51
CA PRO A 297 1.49 -29.09 19.27
C PRO A 297 1.86 -27.60 19.18
N LYS A 298 2.24 -27.02 20.31
CA LYS A 298 2.76 -25.66 20.40
C LYS A 298 4.21 -25.64 19.91
N ILE A 299 4.50 -24.85 18.87
CA ILE A 299 5.82 -24.80 18.22
C ILE A 299 6.75 -23.89 19.02
N SER A 300 7.97 -24.33 19.34
CA SER A 300 9.00 -23.49 19.98
C SER A 300 10.01 -22.96 18.95
N ARG A 301 10.19 -21.64 18.87
CA ARG A 301 11.11 -20.98 17.93
C ARG A 301 12.22 -20.23 18.67
N LEU A 302 13.46 -20.55 18.37
CA LEU A 302 14.63 -19.75 18.72
C LEU A 302 14.98 -18.81 17.56
N VAL A 303 15.22 -17.54 17.87
CA VAL A 303 15.74 -16.53 16.95
C VAL A 303 17.05 -16.00 17.50
N ILE A 304 18.12 -16.05 16.69
CA ILE A 304 19.42 -15.46 17.01
C ILE A 304 19.57 -14.19 16.16
N LEU A 305 19.66 -13.03 16.82
CA LEU A 305 19.91 -11.74 16.19
C LEU A 305 21.39 -11.35 16.35
N TYR A 306 22.01 -10.76 15.33
CA TYR A 306 23.36 -10.20 15.46
C TYR A 306 23.44 -9.00 16.40
N ASP A 307 22.46 -8.11 16.31
CA ASP A 307 22.38 -6.82 17.02
C ASP A 307 20.90 -6.41 17.12
N THR A 308 20.61 -5.26 17.72
CA THR A 308 19.31 -4.59 17.64
C THR A 308 18.96 -4.30 16.16
N PRO A 309 17.84 -4.80 15.62
CA PRO A 309 17.50 -4.65 14.20
C PRO A 309 17.45 -3.19 13.73
N LYS A 310 18.24 -2.87 12.72
CA LYS A 310 18.34 -1.54 12.11
C LYS A 310 17.44 -1.41 10.89
N TYR A 311 17.36 -2.43 10.05
CA TYR A 311 16.65 -2.38 8.78
C TYR A 311 15.16 -2.70 8.95
N GLN A 312 14.31 -2.11 8.12
CA GLN A 312 12.86 -2.27 8.26
C GLN A 312 12.40 -3.69 7.88
N HIS A 313 13.05 -4.33 6.89
CA HIS A 313 12.75 -5.71 6.49
C HIS A 313 12.93 -6.71 7.65
N MET A 314 14.07 -6.62 8.34
CA MET A 314 14.36 -7.43 9.53
C MET A 314 13.32 -7.21 10.65
N LYS A 315 12.95 -5.95 10.94
CA LYS A 315 11.93 -5.63 11.94
C LYS A 315 10.59 -6.26 11.60
N THR A 316 10.13 -6.13 10.35
CA THR A 316 8.87 -6.74 9.87
C THR A 316 8.90 -8.25 10.05
N GLN A 317 9.96 -8.93 9.61
CA GLN A 317 10.13 -10.39 9.78
C GLN A 317 10.05 -10.81 11.26
N ILE A 318 10.61 -10.03 12.18
CA ILE A 318 10.57 -10.31 13.63
C ILE A 318 9.17 -10.07 14.23
N GLU A 319 8.39 -9.11 13.72
CA GLU A 319 6.97 -8.98 14.10
C GLU A 319 6.13 -10.13 13.54
N ASP A 320 6.33 -10.52 12.28
CA ASP A 320 5.65 -11.69 11.68
C ASP A 320 5.89 -12.96 12.51
N PHE A 321 7.12 -13.15 13.00
CA PHE A 321 7.48 -14.26 13.89
C PHE A 321 6.70 -14.28 15.22
N LYS A 322 6.14 -13.15 15.68
CA LYS A 322 5.26 -13.05 16.85
C LYS A 322 3.77 -13.26 16.50
N LEU A 323 3.37 -13.00 15.26
CA LEU A 323 1.99 -13.13 14.80
C LEU A 323 1.56 -14.58 14.58
N PHE A 324 2.48 -15.53 14.40
CA PHE A 324 2.15 -16.96 14.23
C PHE A 324 1.47 -17.54 15.48
N PRO A 325 0.17 -17.92 15.41
CA PRO A 325 -0.54 -18.49 16.55
C PRO A 325 0.09 -19.82 16.96
N HIS A 326 0.04 -20.11 18.26
CA HIS A 326 0.64 -21.30 18.89
C HIS A 326 2.18 -21.42 18.78
N THR A 327 2.90 -20.37 18.35
CA THR A 327 4.37 -20.30 18.47
C THR A 327 4.77 -19.72 19.83
N SER A 328 5.79 -20.27 20.50
CA SER A 328 6.52 -19.57 21.56
C SER A 328 7.89 -19.13 21.06
N LEU A 329 8.10 -17.82 21.04
CA LEU A 329 9.30 -17.16 20.53
C LEU A 329 10.31 -16.91 21.67
N LYS A 330 11.56 -17.30 21.47
CA LYS A 330 12.71 -16.85 22.26
C LYS A 330 13.69 -16.14 21.34
N VAL A 331 14.01 -14.90 21.66
CA VAL A 331 14.97 -14.06 20.92
C VAL A 331 16.24 -13.93 21.77
N VAL A 332 17.40 -14.09 21.14
CA VAL A 332 18.71 -14.06 21.79
C VAL A 332 19.67 -13.23 20.92
N LEU A 333 20.46 -12.34 21.53
CA LEU A 333 21.50 -11.58 20.85
C LEU A 333 22.77 -12.43 20.70
N LEU A 334 23.55 -12.20 19.64
CA LEU A 334 24.83 -12.88 19.40
C LEU A 334 25.85 -12.63 20.53
N SER A 335 25.76 -11.51 21.24
CA SER A 335 26.52 -11.22 22.47
C SER A 335 26.24 -12.19 23.62
N ASP A 336 25.03 -12.76 23.65
CA ASP A 336 24.50 -13.54 24.77
C ASP A 336 24.51 -15.05 24.45
N LEU A 337 25.11 -15.44 23.32
CA LEU A 337 25.02 -16.80 22.77
C LEU A 337 25.71 -17.85 23.64
N ASP A 338 26.76 -17.46 24.39
CA ASP A 338 27.40 -18.31 25.41
C ASP A 338 26.50 -18.57 26.64
N LEU A 339 25.50 -17.70 26.87
CA LEU A 339 24.52 -17.84 27.95
C LEU A 339 23.29 -18.67 27.51
N LEU A 340 23.24 -19.14 26.27
CA LEU A 340 22.11 -19.88 25.72
C LEU A 340 21.96 -21.26 26.40
N GLN A 341 20.94 -21.36 27.24
CA GLN A 341 20.40 -22.63 27.69
C GLN A 341 19.84 -23.39 26.48
N LYS A 342 20.38 -24.60 26.24
CA LYS A 342 20.11 -25.45 25.06
C LYS A 342 18.81 -26.23 25.24
N ASP A 343 17.73 -25.50 25.51
CA ASP A 343 16.37 -26.03 25.63
C ASP A 343 15.91 -26.65 24.29
N PRO A 344 14.97 -27.61 24.27
CA PRO A 344 14.45 -28.15 23.01
C PRO A 344 13.56 -27.13 22.26
N TYR A 345 14.07 -26.61 21.14
CA TYR A 345 13.34 -25.77 20.20
C TYR A 345 13.00 -26.54 18.92
N ASP A 346 11.79 -26.34 18.38
CA ASP A 346 11.41 -26.90 17.08
C ASP A 346 12.12 -26.19 15.92
N TRP A 347 12.14 -24.86 15.93
CA TRP A 347 12.57 -24.03 14.80
C TRP A 347 13.72 -23.09 15.18
N LEU A 348 14.72 -22.97 14.31
CA LEU A 348 15.81 -21.99 14.42
C LEU A 348 15.66 -20.93 13.31
N ASN A 349 15.78 -19.65 13.63
CA ASN A 349 15.96 -18.59 12.63
C ASN A 349 17.21 -17.78 12.96
N LEU A 350 18.09 -17.61 11.97
CA LEU A 350 19.35 -16.87 12.08
C LEU A 350 19.21 -15.53 11.35
N CYS A 351 19.24 -14.44 12.10
CA CYS A 351 18.90 -13.09 11.62
C CYS A 351 20.15 -12.21 11.63
N ILE A 352 20.66 -11.97 10.42
CA ILE A 352 21.99 -11.45 10.13
C ILE A 352 21.86 -10.09 9.42
N GLU A 353 22.24 -9.01 10.09
CA GLU A 353 22.36 -7.68 9.48
C GLU A 353 23.83 -7.30 9.31
N TYR A 354 24.15 -6.52 8.27
CA TYR A 354 25.46 -5.90 8.14
C TYR A 354 25.72 -4.87 9.26
N ASN A 355 26.91 -4.96 9.86
CA ASN A 355 27.45 -3.98 10.80
C ASN A 355 28.99 -3.94 10.70
N ASP A 356 29.65 -3.05 11.44
CA ASP A 356 31.11 -2.88 11.38
C ASP A 356 31.90 -4.12 11.87
N GLU A 357 31.23 -5.07 12.53
CA GLU A 357 31.77 -6.37 12.95
C GLU A 357 31.30 -7.55 12.05
N PHE A 358 30.73 -7.30 10.87
CA PHE A 358 30.04 -8.32 10.05
C PHE A 358 30.79 -9.65 9.88
N SER A 359 32.03 -9.63 9.37
CA SER A 359 32.91 -10.81 9.28
C SER A 359 33.14 -11.50 10.64
N GLY A 360 33.39 -10.71 11.70
CA GLY A 360 33.59 -11.24 13.05
C GLY A 360 32.34 -11.89 13.63
N ASN A 361 31.16 -11.39 13.28
CA ASN A 361 29.87 -11.93 13.70
C ASN A 361 29.50 -13.20 12.91
N LEU A 362 29.79 -13.24 11.60
CA LEU A 362 29.73 -14.46 10.78
C LEU A 362 30.63 -15.56 11.33
N LYS A 363 31.85 -15.22 11.73
CA LYS A 363 32.77 -16.15 12.36
C LYS A 363 32.22 -16.69 13.69
N LYS A 364 31.79 -15.82 14.62
CA LYS A 364 31.21 -16.22 15.92
C LYS A 364 30.05 -17.21 15.75
N ILE A 365 29.11 -16.94 14.84
CA ILE A 365 27.95 -17.83 14.64
C ILE A 365 28.33 -19.13 13.91
N SER A 366 29.32 -19.09 13.01
CA SER A 366 29.86 -20.27 12.35
C SER A 366 30.57 -21.21 13.33
N GLU A 367 31.43 -20.66 14.20
CA GLU A 367 32.08 -21.39 15.29
C GLU A 367 31.06 -21.96 16.28
N PHE A 368 29.98 -21.22 16.58
CA PHE A 368 28.86 -21.74 17.38
C PHE A 368 28.17 -22.93 16.70
N ILE A 369 27.82 -22.84 15.42
CA ILE A 369 27.17 -23.95 14.68
C ILE A 369 28.08 -25.18 14.64
N ASP A 370 29.37 -24.99 14.33
CA ASP A 370 30.34 -26.07 14.21
C ASP A 370 30.58 -26.79 15.56
N THR A 371 30.72 -26.02 16.64
CA THR A 371 30.89 -26.53 18.02
C THR A 371 29.63 -27.23 18.53
N ASN A 372 28.44 -26.80 18.09
CA ASN A 372 27.15 -27.25 18.62
C ASN A 372 26.34 -28.13 17.65
N LYS A 373 27.00 -28.78 16.68
CA LYS A 373 26.39 -29.63 15.63
C LYS A 373 25.19 -30.46 16.08
N GLU A 374 25.30 -31.23 17.17
CA GLU A 374 24.19 -32.09 17.61
C GLU A 374 22.98 -31.32 18.19
N TYR A 375 23.20 -30.11 18.72
CA TYR A 375 22.11 -29.21 19.11
C TYR A 375 21.48 -28.55 17.88
N ILE A 376 22.27 -28.11 16.90
CA ILE A 376 21.75 -27.55 15.63
C ILE A 376 20.98 -28.62 14.82
N LYS A 377 21.43 -29.88 14.87
CA LYS A 377 20.70 -31.03 14.32
C LYS A 377 19.43 -31.41 15.09
N SER A 378 19.22 -30.91 16.31
CA SER A 378 18.00 -31.23 17.10
C SER A 378 16.75 -30.51 16.61
N PHE A 379 16.92 -29.34 15.98
CA PHE A 379 15.85 -28.58 15.34
C PHE A 379 15.18 -29.37 14.19
N LYS A 380 13.92 -29.03 13.89
CA LYS A 380 13.12 -29.63 12.80
C LYS A 380 13.23 -28.83 11.51
N GLU A 381 13.08 -27.51 11.61
CA GLU A 381 13.18 -26.57 10.50
C GLU A 381 14.12 -25.43 10.87
N ILE A 382 14.92 -24.99 9.90
CA ILE A 382 15.90 -23.92 10.04
C ILE A 382 15.65 -22.88 8.95
N GLY A 383 15.68 -21.60 9.35
CA GLY A 383 15.68 -20.46 8.47
C GLY A 383 16.89 -19.57 8.70
N TYR A 384 17.30 -18.82 7.68
CA TYR A 384 18.22 -17.70 7.84
C TYR A 384 17.78 -16.50 6.99
N HIS A 385 18.15 -15.31 7.46
CA HIS A 385 17.91 -14.03 6.82
C HIS A 385 19.20 -13.21 6.85
N PHE A 386 19.70 -12.86 5.67
CA PHE A 386 20.77 -11.87 5.47
C PHE A 386 20.19 -10.55 5.00
N GLN A 387 20.58 -9.47 5.66
CA GLN A 387 20.38 -8.10 5.22
C GLN A 387 21.77 -7.48 5.02
N PHE A 388 22.18 -7.39 3.75
CA PHE A 388 23.39 -6.69 3.36
C PHE A 388 23.17 -5.17 3.38
N ASP A 389 24.26 -4.40 3.47
CA ASP A 389 24.21 -2.94 3.41
C ASP A 389 24.00 -2.47 1.97
N SER A 390 22.84 -1.86 1.71
CA SER A 390 22.42 -1.34 0.40
C SER A 390 23.37 -0.30 -0.22
N ARG A 391 24.34 0.21 0.55
CA ARG A 391 25.36 1.18 0.11
C ARG A 391 26.66 0.51 -0.34
N LYS A 392 26.83 -0.79 -0.08
CA LYS A 392 28.02 -1.58 -0.45
C LYS A 392 27.70 -2.51 -1.62
N LYS A 393 28.57 -2.52 -2.63
CA LYS A 393 28.50 -3.46 -3.76
C LYS A 393 29.11 -4.80 -3.38
N TRP A 394 28.42 -5.92 -3.62
CA TRP A 394 28.95 -7.27 -3.34
C TRP A 394 30.32 -7.56 -4.00
N PRO A 395 30.57 -7.23 -5.28
CA PRO A 395 31.88 -7.47 -5.88
C PRO A 395 33.00 -6.57 -5.32
N ASP A 396 32.71 -5.30 -5.02
CA ASP A 396 33.76 -4.27 -4.79
C ASP A 396 33.99 -3.91 -3.30
N ASP A 397 32.93 -3.76 -2.51
CA ASP A 397 32.98 -3.08 -1.20
C ASP A 397 32.87 -4.04 0.00
N TYR A 398 32.59 -5.32 -0.27
CA TYR A 398 32.84 -6.43 0.65
C TYR A 398 34.23 -6.98 0.36
N THR A 399 35.05 -7.13 1.41
CA THR A 399 36.40 -7.67 1.24
C THR A 399 36.34 -9.14 0.90
N GLU A 400 37.40 -9.70 0.29
CA GLU A 400 37.50 -11.16 0.10
C GLU A 400 37.33 -11.92 1.42
N PHE A 401 37.72 -11.32 2.56
CA PHE A 401 37.50 -11.89 3.89
C PHE A 401 36.01 -11.89 4.31
N ASP A 402 35.23 -10.86 3.97
CA ASP A 402 33.76 -10.87 4.18
C ASP A 402 33.08 -11.94 3.31
N LYS A 403 33.56 -12.14 2.08
CA LYS A 403 33.07 -13.17 1.15
C LYS A 403 33.46 -14.58 1.61
N ASP A 404 34.67 -14.74 2.14
CA ASP A 404 35.17 -15.99 2.73
C ASP A 404 34.40 -16.37 4.00
N GLU A 405 34.17 -15.45 4.93
CA GLU A 405 33.40 -15.75 6.16
C GLU A 405 31.90 -15.96 5.85
N TYR A 406 31.32 -15.30 4.83
CA TYR A 406 29.98 -15.65 4.31
C TYR A 406 29.94 -17.06 3.72
N SER A 407 30.91 -17.39 2.86
CA SER A 407 31.02 -18.71 2.24
C SER A 407 31.28 -19.81 3.28
N SER A 408 32.07 -19.51 4.31
CA SER A 408 32.33 -20.37 5.48
C SER A 408 31.04 -20.68 6.24
N PHE A 409 30.26 -19.66 6.60
CA PHE A 409 28.95 -19.81 7.24
C PHE A 409 28.00 -20.69 6.42
N ILE A 410 27.86 -20.39 5.13
CA ILE A 410 27.01 -21.16 4.21
C ILE A 410 27.48 -22.62 4.14
N ASN A 411 28.79 -22.88 4.00
CA ASN A 411 29.35 -24.23 3.96
C ASN A 411 29.21 -25.01 5.29
N ILE A 412 29.24 -24.32 6.43
CA ILE A 412 29.01 -24.91 7.76
C ILE A 412 27.53 -25.29 7.94
N LEU A 413 26.58 -24.46 7.47
CA LEU A 413 25.17 -24.87 7.39
C LEU A 413 24.96 -26.03 6.41
N LYS A 414 25.55 -25.98 5.21
CA LYS A 414 25.47 -27.04 4.18
C LYS A 414 25.96 -28.39 4.72
N SER A 415 27.08 -28.41 5.45
CA SER A 415 27.66 -29.64 6.01
C SER A 415 26.99 -30.13 7.31
N THR A 416 26.25 -29.26 8.02
CA THR A 416 25.64 -29.60 9.32
C THR A 416 24.15 -29.96 9.23
N VAL A 417 23.36 -29.26 8.39
CA VAL A 417 21.88 -29.28 8.41
C VAL A 417 21.20 -28.93 7.06
N ALA A 418 21.82 -29.22 5.90
CA ALA A 418 21.24 -28.87 4.59
C ALA A 418 19.83 -29.44 4.31
N ASP A 419 19.47 -30.57 4.92
CA ASP A 419 18.14 -31.17 4.84
C ASP A 419 17.07 -30.41 5.65
N LYS A 420 17.48 -29.50 6.54
CA LYS A 420 16.59 -28.78 7.47
C LYS A 420 16.39 -27.31 7.14
N VAL A 421 17.18 -26.76 6.21
CA VAL A 421 16.99 -25.39 5.72
C VAL A 421 15.73 -25.35 4.85
N VAL A 422 14.69 -24.71 5.36
CA VAL A 422 13.39 -24.53 4.69
C VAL A 422 13.13 -23.07 4.31
N HIS A 423 13.89 -22.13 4.88
CA HIS A 423 13.76 -20.70 4.67
C HIS A 423 15.14 -20.07 4.40
N CYS A 424 15.29 -19.47 3.23
CA CYS A 424 16.45 -18.68 2.84
C CYS A 424 15.96 -17.28 2.48
N SER A 425 16.48 -16.26 3.16
CA SER A 425 16.24 -14.86 2.85
C SER A 425 17.58 -14.13 2.72
N ILE A 426 17.78 -13.42 1.60
CA ILE A 426 19.04 -12.75 1.22
C ILE A 426 18.67 -11.43 0.54
N ILE A 427 18.85 -10.32 1.27
CA ILE A 427 18.32 -9.00 0.93
C ILE A 427 19.46 -8.01 0.65
N ASN A 428 19.32 -7.19 -0.39
CA ASN A 428 20.32 -6.18 -0.81
C ASN A 428 21.74 -6.74 -1.10
N LYS A 429 21.89 -8.01 -1.50
CA LYS A 429 23.20 -8.58 -1.90
C LYS A 429 23.71 -7.89 -3.17
N PHE A 430 22.87 -7.78 -4.20
CA PHE A 430 23.27 -7.14 -5.48
C PHE A 430 22.87 -5.67 -5.58
N GLU A 431 23.85 -4.83 -5.92
CA GLU A 431 23.73 -3.39 -6.10
C GLU A 431 23.20 -2.98 -7.49
N ILE A 432 22.84 -1.70 -7.64
CA ILE A 432 22.28 -1.14 -8.89
C ILE A 432 23.19 -1.28 -10.14
N ASN A 433 24.49 -1.53 -9.98
CA ASN A 433 25.40 -1.75 -11.10
C ASN A 433 25.24 -3.14 -11.75
N THR A 434 24.73 -4.14 -11.02
CA THR A 434 24.45 -5.49 -11.55
C THR A 434 23.49 -5.46 -12.74
N ILE A 435 22.67 -4.41 -12.89
CA ILE A 435 21.77 -4.23 -14.05
C ILE A 435 22.54 -4.04 -15.38
N TYR A 436 23.78 -3.54 -15.34
CA TYR A 436 24.60 -3.29 -16.54
C TYR A 436 25.32 -4.55 -17.04
N LEU A 437 25.26 -5.67 -16.30
CA LEU A 437 25.82 -6.94 -16.75
C LEU A 437 25.09 -7.40 -18.01
N THR A 438 25.85 -7.47 -19.10
CA THR A 438 25.37 -7.73 -20.47
C THR A 438 26.27 -8.72 -21.22
N ASN A 439 27.51 -8.92 -20.78
CA ASN A 439 28.37 -9.98 -21.25
C ASN A 439 27.88 -11.34 -20.73
N LYS A 440 27.90 -12.36 -21.61
CA LYS A 440 27.51 -13.74 -21.29
C LYS A 440 28.28 -14.28 -20.08
N ASP A 441 29.60 -14.11 -20.07
CA ASP A 441 30.46 -14.71 -19.04
C ASP A 441 30.18 -14.12 -17.65
N ASP A 442 29.80 -12.85 -17.58
CA ASP A 442 29.48 -12.17 -16.32
C ASP A 442 28.05 -12.46 -15.85
N LEU A 443 27.12 -12.69 -16.78
CA LEU A 443 25.80 -13.24 -16.48
C LEU A 443 25.85 -14.71 -16.03
N GLU A 444 26.77 -15.53 -16.57
CA GLU A 444 27.01 -16.89 -16.09
C GLU A 444 27.62 -16.88 -14.68
N LYS A 445 28.57 -15.96 -14.38
CA LYS A 445 29.06 -15.75 -13.00
C LYS A 445 27.95 -15.35 -12.04
N LEU A 446 27.12 -14.36 -12.39
CA LEU A 446 25.96 -13.94 -11.60
C LEU A 446 24.99 -15.11 -11.35
N GLY A 447 24.75 -15.93 -12.37
CA GLY A 447 23.94 -17.14 -12.28
C GLY A 447 24.50 -18.17 -11.31
N HIS A 448 25.82 -18.41 -11.35
CA HIS A 448 26.51 -19.29 -10.42
C HIS A 448 26.51 -18.75 -8.98
N GLU A 449 26.70 -17.44 -8.81
CA GLU A 449 26.66 -16.76 -7.50
C GLU A 449 25.28 -16.95 -6.83
N ILE A 450 24.19 -16.57 -7.52
CA ILE A 450 22.81 -16.75 -7.02
C ILE A 450 22.49 -18.25 -6.82
N GLN A 451 22.96 -19.12 -7.71
CA GLN A 451 22.75 -20.56 -7.56
C GLN A 451 23.43 -21.11 -6.29
N SER A 452 24.61 -20.61 -5.94
CA SER A 452 25.39 -21.06 -4.78
C SER A 452 24.72 -20.74 -3.45
N ASP A 453 23.91 -19.69 -3.39
CA ASP A 453 23.11 -19.30 -2.23
C ASP A 453 22.00 -20.33 -1.91
N ILE A 454 21.57 -21.15 -2.89
CA ILE A 454 20.43 -22.08 -2.76
C ILE A 454 20.67 -23.55 -3.16
N ASP A 455 21.83 -23.89 -3.75
CA ASP A 455 22.11 -25.20 -4.38
C ASP A 455 21.85 -26.44 -3.51
N SER A 456 21.94 -26.31 -2.19
CA SER A 456 21.97 -27.41 -1.22
C SER A 456 20.64 -27.59 -0.47
N TRP A 457 19.75 -26.60 -0.50
CA TRP A 457 18.54 -26.55 0.32
C TRP A 457 17.41 -27.37 -0.33
N LYS A 458 17.54 -28.69 -0.32
CA LYS A 458 16.61 -29.63 -0.99
C LYS A 458 15.17 -29.55 -0.49
N ASN A 459 14.96 -29.04 0.72
CA ASN A 459 13.67 -28.86 1.36
C ASN A 459 13.26 -27.38 1.47
N LEU A 460 13.87 -26.49 0.69
CA LEU A 460 13.55 -25.05 0.69
C LEU A 460 12.09 -24.82 0.29
N ARG A 461 11.34 -24.13 1.16
CA ARG A 461 9.91 -23.80 1.02
C ARG A 461 9.68 -22.30 0.88
N LEU A 462 10.50 -21.48 1.52
CA LEU A 462 10.50 -20.02 1.43
C LEU A 462 11.86 -19.57 0.86
N PHE A 463 11.83 -18.95 -0.31
CA PHE A 463 12.96 -18.21 -0.87
C PHE A 463 12.60 -16.73 -0.98
N ASP A 464 13.46 -15.88 -0.43
CA ASP A 464 13.24 -14.44 -0.35
C ASP A 464 14.53 -13.73 -0.78
N TYR A 465 14.48 -13.12 -1.96
CA TYR A 465 15.61 -12.43 -2.58
C TYR A 465 15.27 -10.95 -2.78
N GLY A 466 14.50 -10.38 -1.84
CA GLY A 466 14.04 -9.00 -1.88
C GLY A 466 15.16 -7.97 -2.02
N ASP A 467 14.84 -6.85 -2.66
CA ASP A 467 15.72 -5.68 -2.86
C ASP A 467 17.05 -5.93 -3.60
N ASN A 468 17.26 -7.10 -4.19
CA ASN A 468 18.42 -7.35 -5.05
C ASN A 468 18.21 -6.68 -6.42
N CYS A 469 19.17 -5.87 -6.86
CA CYS A 469 19.12 -5.15 -8.13
C CYS A 469 19.46 -6.04 -9.35
N ILE A 470 18.74 -7.16 -9.49
CA ILE A 470 18.88 -8.13 -10.58
C ILE A 470 17.76 -7.98 -11.62
N ARG A 471 18.11 -8.02 -12.91
CA ARG A 471 17.15 -7.85 -14.02
C ARG A 471 16.36 -9.12 -14.34
N PHE A 472 16.94 -10.28 -14.11
CA PHE A 472 16.38 -11.62 -14.27
C PHE A 472 17.32 -12.62 -13.58
N PHE A 473 16.95 -13.90 -13.59
CA PHE A 473 17.75 -14.99 -13.01
C PHE A 473 18.49 -15.80 -14.10
N PRO A 474 19.75 -15.48 -14.46
CA PRO A 474 20.49 -16.20 -15.49
C PRO A 474 20.83 -17.63 -15.04
N GLY A 475 20.25 -18.65 -15.68
CA GLY A 475 20.61 -20.06 -15.50
C GLY A 475 20.27 -20.71 -14.15
N VAL A 476 19.78 -19.94 -13.17
CA VAL A 476 19.48 -20.40 -11.80
C VAL A 476 18.34 -21.43 -11.81
N LYS A 477 18.55 -22.53 -11.08
CA LYS A 477 17.57 -23.61 -10.91
C LYS A 477 17.05 -23.61 -9.48
N PHE A 478 15.76 -23.34 -9.36
CA PHE A 478 15.04 -23.30 -8.10
C PHE A 478 14.49 -24.68 -7.74
N PRO A 479 14.49 -25.06 -6.45
CA PRO A 479 14.01 -26.38 -6.05
C PRO A 479 12.48 -26.48 -6.15
N ASP A 480 11.99 -27.63 -6.64
CA ASP A 480 10.55 -27.89 -6.84
C ASP A 480 9.75 -28.00 -5.50
N THR A 481 10.39 -27.71 -4.36
CA THR A 481 9.79 -27.64 -3.02
C THR A 481 9.27 -26.26 -2.61
N LEU A 482 9.63 -25.19 -3.34
CA LEU A 482 9.22 -23.82 -2.99
C LEU A 482 7.69 -23.64 -2.98
N GLU A 483 7.21 -23.05 -1.89
CA GLU A 483 5.82 -22.64 -1.66
C GLU A 483 5.66 -21.12 -1.70
N LEU A 484 6.66 -20.35 -1.26
CA LEU A 484 6.72 -18.89 -1.34
C LEU A 484 8.03 -18.44 -1.98
N MET A 485 7.92 -17.47 -2.88
CA MET A 485 9.03 -16.82 -3.55
C MET A 485 8.83 -15.30 -3.56
N ASN A 486 9.68 -14.58 -2.85
CA ASN A 486 9.83 -13.13 -3.00
C ASN A 486 11.07 -12.83 -3.84
N ILE A 487 10.89 -12.06 -4.92
CA ILE A 487 11.92 -11.57 -5.83
C ILE A 487 11.65 -10.11 -6.23
N GLY A 488 10.82 -9.41 -5.45
CA GLY A 488 10.55 -7.99 -5.63
C GLY A 488 11.62 -7.07 -5.03
N GLY A 489 11.46 -5.76 -5.21
CA GLY A 489 12.42 -4.77 -4.75
C GLY A 489 13.57 -4.56 -5.74
N GLY A 490 14.47 -3.63 -5.39
CA GLY A 490 15.65 -3.29 -6.20
C GLY A 490 15.32 -2.58 -7.52
N TYR A 491 14.03 -2.42 -7.87
CA TYR A 491 13.52 -1.73 -9.06
C TYR A 491 14.02 -2.30 -10.41
N ALA A 492 14.72 -3.44 -10.38
CA ALA A 492 15.53 -3.93 -11.50
C ALA A 492 14.87 -5.06 -12.31
N LEU A 493 14.02 -5.89 -11.70
CA LEU A 493 13.46 -7.10 -12.33
C LEU A 493 12.65 -6.76 -13.60
N GLU A 494 13.18 -7.05 -14.78
CA GLU A 494 12.61 -6.66 -16.08
C GLU A 494 11.60 -7.67 -16.63
N THR A 495 11.71 -8.94 -16.25
CA THR A 495 10.88 -10.02 -16.82
C THR A 495 10.80 -11.26 -15.94
N LEU A 496 9.68 -11.99 -16.08
CA LEU A 496 9.50 -13.36 -15.59
C LEU A 496 9.68 -14.40 -16.70
N ALA A 497 10.00 -13.99 -17.93
CA ALA A 497 10.18 -14.90 -19.07
C ALA A 497 11.45 -15.76 -18.93
N GLY A 498 11.38 -17.01 -19.41
CA GLY A 498 12.48 -17.98 -19.32
C GLY A 498 12.68 -18.61 -17.94
N PHE A 499 12.08 -18.06 -16.88
CA PHE A 499 12.10 -18.62 -15.53
C PHE A 499 11.16 -19.84 -15.42
N LYS A 500 11.71 -21.02 -15.10
CA LYS A 500 10.91 -22.21 -14.81
C LYS A 500 10.36 -22.12 -13.38
N MET A 501 9.10 -21.68 -13.26
CA MET A 501 8.40 -21.57 -11.97
C MET A 501 8.40 -22.91 -11.19
N PRO A 502 8.65 -22.90 -9.87
CA PRO A 502 8.50 -24.08 -9.03
C PRO A 502 7.05 -24.62 -9.05
N PRO A 503 6.82 -25.92 -9.28
CA PRO A 503 5.48 -26.50 -9.48
C PRO A 503 4.63 -26.61 -8.19
N LYS A 504 5.15 -26.17 -7.05
CA LYS A 504 4.44 -26.08 -5.76
C LYS A 504 4.20 -24.65 -5.29
N LEU A 505 4.65 -23.65 -6.06
CA LEU A 505 4.60 -22.25 -5.65
C LEU A 505 3.15 -21.80 -5.44
N LYS A 506 2.87 -21.24 -4.27
CA LYS A 506 1.59 -20.68 -3.84
C LYS A 506 1.63 -19.16 -3.82
N VAL A 507 2.74 -18.57 -3.42
CA VAL A 507 2.91 -17.11 -3.30
C VAL A 507 4.10 -16.66 -4.14
N LEU A 508 3.85 -15.77 -5.11
CA LEU A 508 4.87 -15.07 -5.87
C LEU A 508 4.76 -13.57 -5.64
N ILE A 509 5.81 -12.98 -5.07
CA ILE A 509 5.96 -11.53 -4.90
C ILE A 509 7.09 -11.08 -5.83
N ALA A 510 6.76 -10.23 -6.80
CA ALA A 510 7.68 -9.64 -7.77
C ALA A 510 7.38 -8.14 -7.97
N SER A 511 6.98 -7.49 -6.88
CA SER A 511 6.66 -6.06 -6.77
C SER A 511 7.90 -5.15 -6.77
N HIS A 512 7.73 -3.84 -6.94
CA HIS A 512 8.79 -2.81 -6.94
C HIS A 512 9.92 -3.14 -7.93
N GLY A 513 9.52 -3.37 -9.19
CA GLY A 513 10.38 -3.89 -10.25
C GLY A 513 10.36 -3.06 -11.53
N SER A 514 10.71 -3.71 -12.63
CA SER A 514 10.73 -3.14 -13.99
C SER A 514 9.93 -3.99 -14.99
N ILE A 515 9.07 -4.90 -14.52
CA ILE A 515 8.36 -5.86 -15.37
C ILE A 515 7.41 -5.11 -16.31
N THR A 516 7.60 -5.27 -17.62
CA THR A 516 6.80 -4.56 -18.65
C THR A 516 5.68 -5.41 -19.25
N ASN A 517 5.79 -6.75 -19.20
CA ASN A 517 4.75 -7.67 -19.65
C ASN A 517 4.81 -9.00 -18.87
N ILE A 518 3.65 -9.65 -18.73
CA ILE A 518 3.44 -11.00 -18.19
C ILE A 518 2.60 -11.91 -19.12
N ASP A 519 2.28 -11.47 -20.33
CA ASP A 519 1.63 -12.29 -21.37
C ASP A 519 2.42 -13.58 -21.63
N ASN A 520 1.71 -14.70 -21.82
CA ASN A 520 2.28 -16.05 -22.05
C ASN A 520 3.13 -16.63 -20.89
N ILE A 521 3.24 -15.95 -19.73
CA ILE A 521 3.93 -16.50 -18.56
C ILE A 521 3.13 -17.67 -17.99
N GLN A 522 3.75 -18.85 -17.97
CA GLN A 522 3.14 -20.09 -17.47
C GLN A 522 3.24 -20.17 -15.95
N PHE A 523 2.31 -19.50 -15.26
CA PHE A 523 2.18 -19.57 -13.80
C PHE A 523 1.77 -20.98 -13.33
N PRO A 524 2.30 -21.48 -12.19
CA PRO A 524 1.98 -22.81 -11.71
C PRO A 524 0.53 -22.88 -11.20
N SER A 525 -0.16 -23.98 -11.49
CA SER A 525 -1.57 -24.20 -11.07
C SER A 525 -1.80 -24.26 -9.54
N THR A 526 -0.73 -24.22 -8.76
CA THR A 526 -0.72 -24.10 -7.30
C THR A 526 -0.76 -22.67 -6.78
N LEU A 527 -0.60 -21.66 -7.65
CA LEU A 527 -0.48 -20.26 -7.22
C LEU A 527 -1.81 -19.74 -6.65
N GLU A 528 -1.74 -19.24 -5.42
CA GLU A 528 -2.83 -18.73 -4.59
C GLU A 528 -2.71 -17.19 -4.43
N THR A 529 -1.50 -16.64 -4.46
CA THR A 529 -1.19 -15.20 -4.42
C THR A 529 -0.18 -14.80 -5.50
N LEU A 530 -0.48 -13.70 -6.22
CA LEU A 530 0.43 -13.03 -7.16
C LEU A 530 0.46 -11.53 -6.86
N GLU A 531 1.65 -10.99 -6.56
CA GLU A 531 1.86 -9.58 -6.26
C GLU A 531 2.91 -8.98 -7.21
N LEU A 532 2.47 -7.98 -7.99
CA LEU A 532 3.25 -7.29 -9.03
C LEU A 532 3.13 -5.76 -8.87
N VAL A 533 2.93 -5.29 -7.64
CA VAL A 533 2.81 -3.87 -7.27
C VAL A 533 4.02 -3.08 -7.78
N GLU A 534 3.84 -1.84 -8.22
CA GLU A 534 4.95 -0.96 -8.63
C GLU A 534 5.86 -1.61 -9.70
N ASN A 535 5.26 -1.86 -10.86
CA ASN A 535 5.93 -2.37 -12.06
C ASN A 535 5.56 -1.48 -13.26
N LYS A 536 5.86 -1.95 -14.48
CA LYS A 536 5.70 -1.20 -15.73
C LYS A 536 4.74 -1.91 -16.68
N LEU A 537 3.80 -2.71 -16.15
CA LEU A 537 2.82 -3.48 -16.93
C LEU A 537 1.83 -2.53 -17.61
N TYR A 538 1.70 -2.65 -18.94
CA TYR A 538 0.72 -1.90 -19.73
C TYR A 538 -0.55 -2.72 -20.03
N PHE A 539 -0.42 -4.03 -20.18
CA PHE A 539 -1.50 -4.93 -20.58
C PHE A 539 -1.42 -6.25 -19.81
N ILE A 540 -2.56 -6.90 -19.64
CA ILE A 540 -2.69 -8.26 -19.07
C ILE A 540 -3.68 -9.12 -19.87
N ASN A 541 -3.83 -8.79 -21.16
CA ASN A 541 -4.89 -9.32 -22.02
C ASN A 541 -4.58 -10.73 -22.59
N HIS A 542 -3.34 -11.22 -22.47
CA HIS A 542 -2.93 -12.57 -22.85
C HIS A 542 -2.27 -13.32 -21.68
N VAL A 543 -2.79 -13.10 -20.47
CA VAL A 543 -2.36 -13.74 -19.22
C VAL A 543 -3.33 -14.84 -18.81
N GLU A 544 -2.85 -16.09 -18.83
CA GLU A 544 -3.61 -17.24 -18.31
C GLU A 544 -3.45 -17.32 -16.78
N PHE A 545 -4.26 -16.55 -16.04
CA PHE A 545 -4.22 -16.56 -14.58
C PHE A 545 -4.58 -17.95 -14.00
N PRO A 546 -3.80 -18.47 -13.04
CA PRO A 546 -4.01 -19.82 -12.51
C PRO A 546 -5.33 -19.93 -11.74
N MET A 547 -6.05 -21.05 -11.92
CA MET A 547 -7.41 -21.23 -11.37
C MET A 547 -7.51 -21.19 -9.83
N LYS A 548 -6.39 -21.31 -9.10
CA LYS A 548 -6.34 -21.23 -7.64
C LYS A 548 -6.10 -19.82 -7.09
N LEU A 549 -5.86 -18.82 -7.94
CA LEU A 549 -5.49 -17.49 -7.50
C LEU A 549 -6.61 -16.85 -6.68
N GLU A 550 -6.34 -16.59 -5.39
CA GLU A 550 -7.25 -15.94 -4.44
C GLU A 550 -6.89 -14.46 -4.24
N LYS A 551 -5.61 -14.09 -4.32
CA LYS A 551 -5.11 -12.70 -4.28
C LYS A 551 -4.33 -12.34 -5.55
N LEU A 552 -4.70 -11.20 -6.15
CA LEU A 552 -3.99 -10.58 -7.27
C LEU A 552 -3.79 -9.10 -6.98
N ASP A 553 -2.53 -8.66 -6.90
CA ASP A 553 -2.18 -7.24 -6.78
C ASP A 553 -1.39 -6.76 -8.00
N LEU A 554 -1.95 -5.77 -8.68
CA LEU A 554 -1.44 -5.12 -9.89
C LEU A 554 -1.37 -3.60 -9.70
N SER A 555 -1.41 -3.11 -8.46
CA SER A 555 -1.41 -1.67 -8.16
C SER A 555 -0.13 -0.97 -8.59
N ASN A 556 -0.19 0.36 -8.76
CA ASN A 556 0.93 1.22 -9.17
C ASN A 556 1.63 0.73 -10.47
N ASN A 557 0.83 0.43 -11.49
CA ASN A 557 1.30 -0.02 -12.81
C ASN A 557 0.83 0.95 -13.92
N ARG A 558 0.93 0.54 -15.18
CA ARG A 558 0.62 1.37 -16.36
C ARG A 558 -0.55 0.82 -17.18
N ILE A 559 -1.42 0.03 -16.54
CA ILE A 559 -2.54 -0.64 -17.21
C ILE A 559 -3.56 0.41 -17.62
N ASP A 560 -3.76 0.60 -18.94
CA ASP A 560 -4.66 1.62 -19.50
C ASP A 560 -6.07 1.09 -19.80
N ASN A 561 -6.22 -0.24 -19.92
CA ASN A 561 -7.49 -0.86 -20.27
C ASN A 561 -7.65 -2.25 -19.65
N LEU A 562 -8.90 -2.61 -19.35
CA LEU A 562 -9.28 -3.94 -18.86
C LEU A 562 -10.16 -4.72 -19.86
N ARG A 563 -10.11 -4.36 -21.16
CA ARG A 563 -11.11 -4.82 -22.15
C ARG A 563 -10.83 -6.25 -22.58
N GLY A 564 -11.69 -7.18 -22.13
CA GLY A 564 -11.66 -8.60 -22.52
C GLY A 564 -10.98 -9.53 -21.51
N ILE A 565 -10.51 -9.01 -20.38
CA ILE A 565 -9.89 -9.82 -19.32
C ILE A 565 -10.91 -10.75 -18.67
N GLU A 566 -10.54 -12.02 -18.47
CA GLU A 566 -11.25 -12.97 -17.62
C GLU A 566 -10.46 -13.20 -16.31
N PHE A 567 -10.86 -12.50 -15.24
CA PHE A 567 -10.28 -12.69 -13.91
C PHE A 567 -10.60 -14.11 -13.35
N PRO A 568 -9.69 -14.73 -12.58
CA PRO A 568 -9.88 -16.08 -12.07
C PRO A 568 -11.09 -16.19 -11.11
N LYS A 569 -11.85 -17.28 -11.24
CA LYS A 569 -13.19 -17.45 -10.62
C LYS A 569 -13.18 -17.58 -9.09
N ASN A 570 -12.01 -17.85 -8.52
CA ASN A 570 -11.79 -18.02 -7.08
C ASN A 570 -11.12 -16.79 -6.42
N LEU A 571 -10.92 -15.70 -7.18
CA LEU A 571 -10.29 -14.49 -6.68
C LEU A 571 -11.16 -13.81 -5.63
N LYS A 572 -10.61 -13.64 -4.43
CA LYS A 572 -11.21 -12.97 -3.26
C LYS A 572 -10.70 -11.55 -3.10
N GLN A 573 -9.45 -11.28 -3.49
CA GLN A 573 -8.80 -9.98 -3.36
C GLN A 573 -8.23 -9.54 -4.72
N LEU A 574 -8.64 -8.36 -5.19
CA LEU A 574 -8.13 -7.73 -6.41
C LEU A 574 -7.74 -6.29 -6.11
N SER A 575 -6.51 -5.93 -6.43
CA SER A 575 -6.01 -4.57 -6.36
C SER A 575 -5.51 -4.13 -7.74
N LEU A 576 -6.04 -3.01 -8.21
CA LEU A 576 -5.80 -2.37 -9.51
C LEU A 576 -5.55 -0.86 -9.35
N SER A 577 -5.35 -0.38 -8.12
CA SER A 577 -5.19 1.03 -7.81
C SER A 577 -3.96 1.66 -8.46
N MET A 578 -3.92 3.00 -8.55
CA MET A 578 -2.81 3.75 -9.15
C MET A 578 -2.45 3.24 -10.57
N ASN A 579 -3.47 2.93 -11.38
CA ASN A 579 -3.31 2.57 -12.79
C ASN A 579 -4.17 3.51 -13.68
N PRO A 580 -3.68 3.92 -14.87
CA PRO A 580 -4.35 4.86 -15.77
C PRO A 580 -5.51 4.24 -16.56
N ILE A 581 -6.36 3.41 -15.93
CA ILE A 581 -7.40 2.63 -16.63
C ILE A 581 -8.54 3.56 -17.08
N ASP A 582 -8.70 3.72 -18.40
CA ASP A 582 -9.73 4.54 -19.08
C ASP A 582 -11.14 4.46 -18.46
N SER A 583 -11.57 3.23 -18.13
CA SER A 583 -12.90 2.94 -17.59
C SER A 583 -13.04 1.51 -17.10
N ILE A 584 -13.69 1.34 -15.95
CA ILE A 584 -14.12 0.04 -15.42
C ILE A 584 -15.54 -0.37 -15.91
N LYS A 585 -16.13 0.38 -16.84
CA LYS A 585 -17.50 0.17 -17.32
C LYS A 585 -17.63 -1.13 -18.13
N GLY A 586 -18.50 -2.03 -17.67
CA GLY A 586 -18.76 -3.32 -18.33
C GLY A 586 -17.78 -4.44 -17.96
N ILE A 587 -16.81 -4.18 -17.09
CA ILE A 587 -15.90 -5.19 -16.55
C ILE A 587 -16.69 -6.21 -15.70
N LYS A 588 -16.30 -7.49 -15.82
CA LYS A 588 -16.88 -8.61 -15.07
C LYS A 588 -15.95 -9.00 -13.92
N PHE A 589 -16.15 -8.39 -12.77
CA PHE A 589 -15.45 -8.80 -11.55
C PHE A 589 -15.90 -10.21 -11.09
N PRO A 590 -15.03 -11.02 -10.46
CA PRO A 590 -15.39 -12.35 -9.97
C PRO A 590 -16.53 -12.34 -8.93
N ASN A 591 -17.40 -13.35 -8.99
CA ASN A 591 -18.57 -13.47 -8.11
C ASN A 591 -18.25 -13.82 -6.64
N HIS A 592 -16.98 -14.10 -6.33
CA HIS A 592 -16.48 -14.40 -4.98
C HIS A 592 -15.51 -13.32 -4.47
N LEU A 593 -15.45 -12.17 -5.13
CA LEU A 593 -14.55 -11.08 -4.75
C LEU A 593 -15.04 -10.42 -3.45
N GLU A 594 -14.24 -10.50 -2.40
CA GLU A 594 -14.51 -9.98 -1.05
C GLU A 594 -13.87 -8.59 -0.83
N TYR A 595 -12.73 -8.34 -1.48
CA TYR A 595 -11.99 -7.07 -1.47
C TYR A 595 -11.69 -6.61 -2.91
N LEU A 596 -12.02 -5.35 -3.21
CA LEU A 596 -11.64 -4.67 -4.45
C LEU A 596 -11.03 -3.30 -4.14
N ASP A 597 -9.83 -3.07 -4.65
CA ASP A 597 -9.21 -1.75 -4.71
C ASP A 597 -9.05 -1.28 -6.15
N ILE A 598 -9.63 -0.12 -6.44
CA ILE A 598 -9.49 0.63 -7.70
C ILE A 598 -9.23 2.12 -7.40
N SER A 599 -8.62 2.44 -6.26
CA SER A 599 -8.28 3.83 -5.91
C SER A 599 -7.35 4.49 -6.93
N CYS A 600 -7.54 5.79 -7.13
CA CYS A 600 -6.83 6.59 -8.13
C CYS A 600 -6.97 6.05 -9.57
N VAL A 601 -8.03 5.27 -9.87
CA VAL A 601 -8.41 4.86 -11.22
C VAL A 601 -9.46 5.84 -11.78
N PRO A 602 -9.12 6.71 -12.74
CA PRO A 602 -9.96 7.84 -13.10
C PRO A 602 -11.20 7.44 -13.93
N ASN A 603 -12.39 7.52 -13.34
CA ASN A 603 -13.66 7.35 -14.06
C ASN A 603 -14.46 8.67 -14.13
N GLU A 604 -15.04 9.02 -15.28
CA GLU A 604 -15.96 10.17 -15.35
C GLU A 604 -17.19 9.98 -14.43
N SER A 605 -17.76 8.76 -14.44
CA SER A 605 -18.85 8.38 -13.54
C SER A 605 -18.98 6.86 -13.43
N MET A 606 -19.61 6.39 -12.35
CA MET A 606 -19.88 4.97 -12.11
C MET A 606 -21.06 4.39 -12.93
N THR A 607 -21.47 5.08 -14.01
CA THR A 607 -22.67 4.74 -14.79
C THR A 607 -22.50 3.47 -15.63
N GLY A 608 -23.05 2.36 -15.13
CA GLY A 608 -23.00 1.04 -15.78
C GLY A 608 -21.91 0.11 -15.25
N VAL A 609 -21.19 0.54 -14.20
CA VAL A 609 -20.34 -0.34 -13.40
C VAL A 609 -21.22 -1.31 -12.61
N LYS A 610 -20.75 -2.55 -12.43
CA LYS A 610 -21.41 -3.58 -11.60
C LYS A 610 -20.37 -4.21 -10.68
N PHE A 611 -20.48 -3.87 -9.40
CA PHE A 611 -19.73 -4.54 -8.34
C PHE A 611 -20.44 -5.85 -7.94
N PRO A 612 -19.71 -6.92 -7.58
CA PRO A 612 -20.32 -8.18 -7.17
C PRO A 612 -20.86 -8.09 -5.73
N ASP A 613 -21.97 -8.79 -5.45
CA ASP A 613 -22.65 -8.76 -4.16
C ASP A 613 -21.83 -9.37 -3.00
N SER A 614 -20.75 -10.09 -3.32
CA SER A 614 -19.81 -10.70 -2.38
C SER A 614 -18.88 -9.71 -1.66
N LEU A 615 -18.76 -8.47 -2.14
CA LEU A 615 -17.79 -7.52 -1.59
C LEU A 615 -18.10 -7.14 -0.14
N VAL A 616 -17.10 -7.34 0.70
CA VAL A 616 -17.06 -6.92 2.11
C VAL A 616 -16.38 -5.55 2.23
N ALA A 617 -15.36 -5.28 1.42
CA ALA A 617 -14.60 -4.04 1.40
C ALA A 617 -14.36 -3.53 -0.04
N LEU A 618 -14.51 -2.21 -0.25
CA LEU A 618 -14.38 -1.57 -1.55
C LEU A 618 -13.69 -0.21 -1.41
N ASN A 619 -12.52 -0.05 -2.02
CA ASN A 619 -11.82 1.23 -2.10
C ASN A 619 -12.10 1.91 -3.45
N LEU A 620 -12.71 3.09 -3.39
CA LEU A 620 -12.97 3.99 -4.53
C LEU A 620 -12.34 5.38 -4.32
N GLN A 621 -11.31 5.53 -3.49
CA GLN A 621 -10.67 6.84 -3.27
C GLN A 621 -10.15 7.42 -4.59
N GLU A 622 -10.38 8.71 -4.85
CA GLU A 622 -9.97 9.41 -6.09
C GLU A 622 -10.38 8.69 -7.40
N SER A 623 -11.44 7.89 -7.37
CA SER A 623 -11.80 6.99 -8.49
C SER A 623 -12.88 7.53 -9.42
N MET A 624 -13.50 8.67 -9.08
CA MET A 624 -14.60 9.23 -9.88
C MET A 624 -14.77 10.76 -9.75
N ILE A 625 -14.93 11.42 -10.91
CA ILE A 625 -15.29 12.84 -11.00
C ILE A 625 -16.72 13.09 -10.48
N THR A 626 -17.62 12.10 -10.64
CA THR A 626 -18.94 12.15 -10.00
C THR A 626 -19.48 10.76 -9.62
N THR A 627 -20.07 10.68 -8.43
CA THR A 627 -20.79 9.51 -7.90
C THR A 627 -22.09 9.17 -8.66
N ARG A 628 -22.39 9.86 -9.77
CA ARG A 628 -23.54 9.55 -10.63
C ARG A 628 -23.45 8.10 -11.11
N GLY A 629 -24.54 7.35 -10.89
CA GLY A 629 -24.65 5.94 -11.31
C GLY A 629 -24.04 4.93 -10.33
N LEU A 630 -23.37 5.37 -9.26
CA LEU A 630 -22.83 4.51 -8.22
C LEU A 630 -23.94 3.64 -7.59
N LYS A 631 -23.64 2.35 -7.44
CA LYS A 631 -24.49 1.35 -6.76
C LYS A 631 -23.58 0.49 -5.89
N LEU A 632 -23.69 0.60 -4.58
CA LEU A 632 -22.89 -0.17 -3.64
C LEU A 632 -23.50 -1.57 -3.41
N PRO A 633 -22.69 -2.64 -3.30
CA PRO A 633 -23.15 -3.98 -2.92
C PRO A 633 -23.94 -4.00 -1.59
N PRO A 634 -24.97 -4.86 -1.45
CA PRO A 634 -25.89 -4.83 -0.31
C PRO A 634 -25.32 -5.37 1.01
N PHE A 635 -24.16 -6.05 0.96
CA PHE A 635 -23.47 -6.63 2.13
C PHE A 635 -22.16 -5.92 2.48
N LEU A 636 -21.84 -4.83 1.79
CA LEU A 636 -20.60 -4.08 1.95
C LEU A 636 -20.47 -3.52 3.37
N LYS A 637 -19.32 -3.75 4.02
CA LYS A 637 -19.01 -3.29 5.38
C LYS A 637 -18.06 -2.09 5.40
N GLU A 638 -17.10 -2.05 4.50
CA GLU A 638 -16.05 -1.03 4.47
C GLU A 638 -16.04 -0.35 3.10
N VAL A 639 -16.19 0.97 3.06
CA VAL A 639 -16.15 1.72 1.80
C VAL A 639 -15.41 3.05 1.93
N ASN A 640 -14.38 3.23 1.10
CA ASN A 640 -13.69 4.51 0.97
C ASN A 640 -14.20 5.26 -0.27
N LEU A 641 -14.67 6.48 -0.05
CA LEU A 641 -15.19 7.43 -1.03
C LEU A 641 -14.46 8.79 -0.92
N GLY A 642 -13.25 8.81 -0.36
CA GLY A 642 -12.38 9.99 -0.29
C GLY A 642 -12.04 10.57 -1.66
N ASP A 643 -11.78 11.87 -1.75
CA ASP A 643 -11.28 12.51 -2.98
C ASP A 643 -12.20 12.40 -4.22
N ASN A 644 -13.51 12.16 -4.02
CA ASN A 644 -14.50 11.94 -5.10
C ASN A 644 -15.49 13.11 -5.29
N GLY A 645 -15.16 14.30 -4.78
CA GLY A 645 -15.98 15.50 -4.94
C GLY A 645 -17.41 15.40 -4.36
N VAL A 646 -17.68 14.48 -3.44
CA VAL A 646 -18.99 14.18 -2.84
C VAL A 646 -19.56 15.44 -2.18
N ASN A 647 -20.67 15.97 -2.71
CA ASN A 647 -21.33 17.15 -2.16
C ASN A 647 -22.40 16.85 -1.09
N SER A 648 -22.89 15.60 -1.02
CA SER A 648 -23.90 15.16 -0.07
C SER A 648 -23.93 13.62 0.06
N ILE A 649 -24.24 13.12 1.25
CA ILE A 649 -24.21 11.67 1.57
C ILE A 649 -25.48 10.95 1.11
N ASN A 650 -26.66 11.54 1.29
CA ASN A 650 -27.95 10.86 0.98
C ASN A 650 -28.09 10.35 -0.47
N PRO A 651 -27.61 11.05 -1.53
CA PRO A 651 -27.65 10.54 -2.89
C PRO A 651 -26.86 9.24 -3.13
N LEU A 652 -25.88 8.91 -2.27
CA LEU A 652 -25.05 7.71 -2.39
C LEU A 652 -25.83 6.41 -2.10
N LYS A 653 -26.97 6.50 -1.39
CA LYS A 653 -27.80 5.36 -0.98
C LYS A 653 -26.99 4.25 -0.28
N LEU A 654 -26.22 4.66 0.74
CA LEU A 654 -25.39 3.77 1.53
C LEU A 654 -26.20 2.59 2.11
N PRO A 655 -25.79 1.32 1.90
CA PRO A 655 -26.46 0.18 2.49
C PRO A 655 -26.32 0.14 4.01
N ASP A 656 -27.34 -0.38 4.68
CA ASP A 656 -27.46 -0.46 6.15
C ASP A 656 -26.47 -1.46 6.81
N SER A 657 -25.58 -2.06 6.00
CA SER A 657 -24.51 -3.00 6.38
C SER A 657 -23.16 -2.35 6.68
N ILE A 658 -22.96 -1.10 6.26
CA ILE A 658 -21.65 -0.43 6.37
C ILE A 658 -21.28 -0.20 7.84
N GLU A 659 -20.09 -0.67 8.20
CA GLU A 659 -19.46 -0.49 9.52
C GLU A 659 -18.38 0.61 9.49
N LYS A 660 -17.69 0.80 8.37
CA LYS A 660 -16.67 1.85 8.18
C LYS A 660 -16.90 2.65 6.91
N LEU A 661 -16.87 3.98 7.03
CA LEU A 661 -17.10 4.91 5.92
C LEU A 661 -16.05 6.03 5.92
N TRP A 662 -15.23 6.07 4.87
CA TRP A 662 -14.34 7.20 4.61
C TRP A 662 -14.95 8.14 3.56
N LEU A 663 -15.08 9.40 3.94
CA LEU A 663 -15.56 10.51 3.13
C LEU A 663 -14.64 11.75 3.29
N THR A 664 -13.39 11.53 3.68
CA THR A 664 -12.32 12.54 3.78
C THR A 664 -12.11 13.27 2.44
N ASN A 665 -11.57 14.48 2.42
CA ASN A 665 -11.24 15.22 1.18
C ASN A 665 -12.44 15.34 0.22
N ASN A 666 -13.55 15.92 0.67
CA ASN A 666 -14.78 15.98 -0.10
C ASN A 666 -15.55 17.30 0.08
N ASN A 667 -16.59 17.49 -0.75
CA ASN A 667 -17.34 18.74 -0.85
C ASN A 667 -18.58 18.79 0.07
N ILE A 668 -18.64 17.99 1.15
CA ILE A 668 -19.82 17.86 2.00
C ILE A 668 -20.00 19.14 2.84
N LYS A 669 -21.13 19.81 2.67
CA LYS A 669 -21.43 21.12 3.30
C LYS A 669 -22.32 21.02 4.55
N THR A 670 -22.97 19.88 4.77
CA THR A 670 -23.85 19.65 5.93
C THR A 670 -24.14 18.18 6.14
N LEU A 671 -24.34 17.79 7.41
CA LEU A 671 -24.81 16.46 7.83
C LEU A 671 -26.29 16.47 8.28
N ASN A 672 -26.99 17.60 8.14
CA ASN A 672 -28.38 17.75 8.55
C ASN A 672 -29.30 16.86 7.69
N LYS A 673 -30.16 16.06 8.34
CA LYS A 673 -31.01 15.01 7.73
C LYS A 673 -30.23 13.93 6.94
N VAL A 674 -28.95 13.70 7.22
CA VAL A 674 -28.24 12.54 6.65
C VAL A 674 -28.79 11.24 7.24
N GLN A 675 -29.01 10.24 6.38
CA GLN A 675 -29.37 8.88 6.76
C GLN A 675 -28.09 8.04 6.79
N PHE A 676 -27.48 7.92 7.97
CA PHE A 676 -26.32 7.06 8.19
C PHE A 676 -26.74 5.58 8.33
N PRO A 677 -25.91 4.63 7.84
CA PRO A 677 -26.10 3.19 8.08
C PRO A 677 -26.22 2.84 9.57
N ARG A 678 -27.16 1.96 9.92
CA ARG A 678 -27.46 1.57 11.31
C ARG A 678 -26.36 0.78 12.01
N THR A 679 -25.45 0.17 11.24
CA THR A 679 -24.30 -0.57 11.75
C THR A 679 -23.02 0.26 11.87
N LEU A 680 -23.01 1.52 11.41
CA LEU A 680 -21.81 2.34 11.27
C LEU A 680 -21.08 2.52 12.60
N LYS A 681 -19.80 2.13 12.65
CA LYS A 681 -18.89 2.19 13.80
C LYS A 681 -17.85 3.29 13.63
N GLU A 682 -17.35 3.50 12.42
CA GLU A 682 -16.24 4.40 12.11
C GLU A 682 -16.62 5.32 10.94
N LEU A 683 -16.48 6.63 11.13
CA LEU A 683 -16.86 7.66 10.16
C LEU A 683 -15.76 8.72 10.05
N TYR A 684 -15.18 8.85 8.86
CA TYR A 684 -14.12 9.82 8.56
C TYR A 684 -14.64 10.89 7.60
N LEU A 685 -14.55 12.15 8.02
CA LEU A 685 -15.13 13.34 7.37
C LEU A 685 -14.17 14.56 7.40
N GLY A 686 -12.88 14.35 7.67
CA GLY A 686 -11.85 15.39 7.58
C GLY A 686 -11.81 16.04 6.19
N ASN A 687 -11.27 17.25 6.08
CA ASN A 687 -11.18 18.00 4.82
C ASN A 687 -12.52 18.07 4.06
N ASN A 688 -13.55 18.55 4.76
CA ASN A 688 -14.88 18.82 4.20
C ASN A 688 -15.38 20.20 4.65
N MET A 689 -16.36 20.77 3.93
CA MET A 689 -16.95 22.09 4.20
C MET A 689 -17.99 22.08 5.36
N ILE A 690 -17.81 21.27 6.39
CA ILE A 690 -18.82 21.05 7.45
C ILE A 690 -18.64 22.09 8.59
N THR A 691 -19.40 23.18 8.52
CA THR A 691 -19.29 24.28 9.49
C THR A 691 -20.11 24.10 10.78
N THR A 692 -20.98 23.08 10.87
CA THR A 692 -21.79 22.80 12.06
C THR A 692 -22.22 21.34 12.20
N LEU A 693 -22.26 20.85 13.44
CA LEU A 693 -22.80 19.54 13.84
C LEU A 693 -24.17 19.63 14.53
N LYS A 694 -24.82 20.80 14.51
CA LYS A 694 -26.14 20.99 15.12
C LYS A 694 -27.22 20.20 14.37
N ASN A 695 -28.12 19.55 15.13
CA ASN A 695 -29.22 18.70 14.64
C ASN A 695 -28.75 17.46 13.82
N VAL A 696 -27.49 17.04 13.93
CA VAL A 696 -27.01 15.81 13.28
C VAL A 696 -27.41 14.59 14.11
N LEU A 697 -27.97 13.57 13.44
CA LEU A 697 -28.43 12.34 14.08
C LEU A 697 -27.46 11.20 13.79
N PHE A 698 -26.35 11.16 14.55
CA PHE A 698 -25.38 10.07 14.46
C PHE A 698 -25.97 8.72 14.91
N PRO A 699 -25.59 7.59 14.28
CA PRO A 699 -26.06 6.28 14.69
C PRO A 699 -25.46 5.88 16.05
N LYS A 700 -26.25 5.21 16.89
CA LYS A 700 -25.83 4.83 18.27
C LYS A 700 -24.66 3.82 18.29
N THR A 701 -24.36 3.19 17.16
CA THR A 701 -23.25 2.25 16.97
C THR A 701 -21.88 2.93 16.78
N LEU A 702 -21.88 4.24 16.51
CA LEU A 702 -20.65 4.97 16.17
C LEU A 702 -19.70 5.02 17.38
N GLN A 703 -18.47 4.53 17.15
CA GLN A 703 -17.36 4.46 18.10
C GLN A 703 -16.22 5.41 17.72
N LEU A 704 -16.06 5.75 16.46
CA LEU A 704 -15.08 6.72 15.97
C LEU A 704 -15.76 7.74 15.05
N LEU A 705 -15.56 9.02 15.36
CA LEU A 705 -15.87 10.14 14.49
C LEU A 705 -14.60 10.96 14.28
N ASP A 706 -14.11 10.97 13.05
CA ASP A 706 -12.95 11.78 12.66
C ASP A 706 -13.39 12.90 11.72
N MET A 707 -13.00 14.13 12.06
CA MET A 707 -13.17 15.32 11.24
C MET A 707 -11.92 16.19 11.26
N GLU A 708 -10.77 15.66 11.69
CA GLU A 708 -9.51 16.42 11.73
C GLU A 708 -9.15 16.89 10.31
N MET A 709 -8.86 18.19 10.16
CA MET A 709 -8.44 18.75 8.88
C MET A 709 -6.92 18.59 8.71
N ASP A 710 -6.47 18.61 7.47
CA ASP A 710 -5.06 18.71 7.12
C ASP A 710 -4.61 20.19 7.18
N PRO A 711 -3.56 20.53 7.96
CA PRO A 711 -3.05 21.90 8.04
C PRO A 711 -2.41 22.43 6.76
N GLU A 712 -2.06 21.57 5.79
CA GLU A 712 -1.49 21.99 4.51
C GLU A 712 -2.59 22.31 3.47
N PHE A 713 -3.87 22.06 3.78
CA PHE A 713 -5.01 22.22 2.87
C PHE A 713 -5.67 23.62 2.95
N ASP A 714 -4.96 24.64 2.44
CA ASP A 714 -5.30 26.07 2.54
C ASP A 714 -6.55 26.53 1.74
N GLU A 715 -7.28 25.63 1.05
CA GLU A 715 -8.37 26.02 0.12
C GLU A 715 -9.75 26.30 0.77
N HIS A 716 -9.90 26.14 2.09
CA HIS A 716 -11.23 26.04 2.73
C HIS A 716 -11.44 26.84 4.03
N ASP A 717 -11.97 28.07 3.93
CA ASP A 717 -12.49 28.91 5.05
C ASP A 717 -13.58 28.24 5.96
N LYS A 718 -13.97 26.99 5.70
CA LYS A 718 -15.23 26.38 6.16
C LYS A 718 -15.04 25.35 7.27
N HIS A 719 -14.42 25.78 8.35
CA HIS A 719 -14.20 24.96 9.54
C HIS A 719 -15.42 24.93 10.49
N LEU A 720 -15.45 23.94 11.38
CA LEU A 720 -16.35 23.92 12.53
C LEU A 720 -15.93 25.01 13.53
N THR A 721 -16.88 25.84 13.96
CA THR A 721 -16.60 27.00 14.86
C THR A 721 -17.15 26.84 16.28
N THR A 722 -18.04 25.87 16.51
CA THR A 722 -18.65 25.62 17.82
C THR A 722 -19.20 24.19 17.93
N LEU A 723 -19.17 23.64 19.15
CA LEU A 723 -19.81 22.37 19.52
C LEU A 723 -21.13 22.58 20.27
N LYS A 724 -21.70 23.80 20.23
CA LYS A 724 -22.99 24.10 20.86
C LYS A 724 -24.15 23.35 20.18
N ASP A 725 -25.07 22.82 21.00
CA ASP A 725 -26.25 22.07 20.60
C ASP A 725 -25.94 20.78 19.78
N VAL A 726 -24.76 20.20 19.96
CA VAL A 726 -24.32 18.94 19.33
C VAL A 726 -24.71 17.74 20.22
N VAL A 727 -25.26 16.69 19.59
CA VAL A 727 -25.63 15.44 20.27
C VAL A 727 -24.67 14.34 19.81
N PHE A 728 -23.68 14.02 20.66
CA PHE A 728 -22.73 12.94 20.38
C PHE A 728 -23.35 11.54 20.59
N PRO A 729 -22.95 10.53 19.80
CA PRO A 729 -23.45 9.16 19.98
C PRO A 729 -22.90 8.52 21.26
N ILE A 730 -23.74 7.76 21.95
CA ILE A 730 -23.48 7.26 23.33
C ILE A 730 -22.32 6.26 23.47
N ASN A 731 -21.91 5.63 22.36
CA ASN A 731 -20.84 4.64 22.32
C ASN A 731 -19.53 5.17 21.71
N LEU A 732 -19.43 6.49 21.49
CA LEU A 732 -18.24 7.12 20.93
C LEU A 732 -17.04 6.94 21.87
N LYS A 733 -15.97 6.37 21.32
CA LYS A 733 -14.66 6.17 21.97
C LYS A 733 -13.62 7.17 21.48
N HIS A 734 -13.66 7.55 20.21
CA HIS A 734 -12.68 8.45 19.61
C HIS A 734 -13.40 9.59 18.89
N LEU A 735 -13.01 10.83 19.21
CA LEU A 735 -13.52 12.05 18.61
C LEU A 735 -12.34 12.94 18.20
N ASN A 736 -12.10 13.06 16.90
CA ASN A 736 -11.05 13.91 16.36
C ASN A 736 -11.67 15.13 15.65
N LEU A 737 -11.29 16.32 16.12
CA LEU A 737 -11.80 17.64 15.69
C LEU A 737 -10.64 18.65 15.58
N GLY A 738 -9.44 18.17 15.23
CA GLY A 738 -8.26 19.00 15.07
C GLY A 738 -8.32 19.91 13.83
N TYR A 739 -7.53 20.98 13.85
CA TYR A 739 -7.40 21.94 12.74
C TYR A 739 -8.77 22.52 12.31
N HIS A 740 -9.48 23.07 13.29
CA HIS A 740 -10.78 23.72 13.13
C HIS A 740 -10.76 25.12 13.79
N SER A 741 -11.84 25.90 13.63
CA SER A 741 -11.98 27.24 14.22
C SER A 741 -12.81 27.22 15.52
N ILE A 742 -12.79 26.15 16.31
CA ILE A 742 -13.62 26.03 17.51
C ILE A 742 -13.09 27.00 18.59
N LYS A 743 -13.93 27.95 19.01
CA LYS A 743 -13.52 29.06 19.91
C LYS A 743 -13.81 28.81 21.38
N SER A 744 -14.84 28.03 21.68
CA SER A 744 -15.09 27.54 23.03
C SER A 744 -15.78 26.17 23.06
N VAL A 745 -15.48 25.43 24.12
CA VAL A 745 -16.11 24.14 24.46
C VAL A 745 -16.51 24.26 25.92
N GLU A 746 -17.81 24.46 26.15
CA GLU A 746 -18.33 24.84 27.47
C GLU A 746 -19.55 24.01 27.85
N SER A 747 -19.55 23.48 29.08
CA SER A 747 -20.68 22.75 29.67
C SER A 747 -21.14 21.54 28.86
N ILE A 748 -20.24 20.91 28.10
CA ILE A 748 -20.52 19.71 27.30
C ILE A 748 -20.31 18.46 28.17
N GLU A 749 -21.30 17.57 28.14
CA GLU A 749 -21.19 16.22 28.69
C GLU A 749 -20.73 15.28 27.57
N PHE A 750 -19.44 14.92 27.57
CA PHE A 750 -18.88 14.02 26.58
C PHE A 750 -19.35 12.56 26.82
N PRO A 751 -19.43 11.71 25.78
CA PRO A 751 -19.88 10.32 25.91
C PRO A 751 -19.14 9.54 27.00
N TYR A 752 -19.86 8.73 27.77
CA TYR A 752 -19.34 8.04 28.95
C TYR A 752 -18.18 7.08 28.63
N HIS A 753 -18.16 6.51 27.43
CA HIS A 753 -17.12 5.60 26.96
C HIS A 753 -16.02 6.28 26.11
N LEU A 754 -15.94 7.61 26.10
CA LEU A 754 -14.94 8.33 25.31
C LEU A 754 -13.52 8.05 25.86
N GLU A 755 -12.66 7.47 25.01
CA GLU A 755 -11.27 7.10 25.29
C GLU A 755 -10.27 8.14 24.75
N THR A 756 -10.64 8.86 23.68
CA THR A 756 -9.80 9.87 23.01
C THR A 756 -10.61 11.08 22.59
N LEU A 757 -10.12 12.28 22.95
CA LEU A 757 -10.58 13.55 22.41
C LEU A 757 -9.41 14.34 21.81
N SER A 758 -9.47 14.67 20.52
CA SER A 758 -8.56 15.60 19.84
C SER A 758 -9.29 16.89 19.48
N LEU A 759 -8.81 18.01 20.01
CA LEU A 759 -9.19 19.40 19.69
C LEU A 759 -7.94 20.24 19.38
N ARG A 760 -6.90 19.58 18.85
CA ARG A 760 -5.61 20.21 18.54
C ARG A 760 -5.72 21.32 17.49
N TYR A 761 -4.84 22.30 17.56
CA TYR A 761 -4.73 23.41 16.61
C TYR A 761 -6.08 24.04 16.25
N ASN A 762 -6.80 24.43 17.31
CA ASN A 762 -8.05 25.18 17.22
C ASN A 762 -7.87 26.61 17.77
N GLU A 763 -8.92 27.42 17.66
CA GLU A 763 -8.98 28.78 18.22
C GLU A 763 -9.49 28.81 19.68
N LEU A 764 -9.32 27.74 20.47
CA LEU A 764 -9.94 27.64 21.80
C LEU A 764 -9.40 28.72 22.76
N LYS A 765 -10.31 29.54 23.27
CA LYS A 765 -10.04 30.54 24.33
C LYS A 765 -10.68 30.16 25.66
N VAL A 766 -11.72 29.30 25.62
CA VAL A 766 -12.47 28.85 26.80
C VAL A 766 -12.74 27.35 26.73
N PHE A 767 -12.31 26.63 27.76
CA PHE A 767 -12.56 25.20 27.95
C PHE A 767 -12.96 24.96 29.41
N ARG A 768 -14.28 24.92 29.70
CA ARG A 768 -14.79 24.90 31.09
C ARG A 768 -16.09 24.14 31.29
N ASN A 769 -16.34 23.71 32.54
CA ASN A 769 -17.54 22.96 32.96
C ASN A 769 -17.78 21.64 32.20
N ASN A 770 -16.81 21.15 31.42
CA ASN A 770 -16.96 19.96 30.59
C ASN A 770 -16.82 18.69 31.45
N LYS A 771 -17.69 17.70 31.18
CA LYS A 771 -17.70 16.42 31.91
C LYS A 771 -17.19 15.29 31.02
N PHE A 772 -16.40 14.39 31.59
CA PHE A 772 -15.83 13.22 30.93
C PHE A 772 -16.24 11.94 31.68
N GLY A 773 -16.41 10.84 30.93
CA GLY A 773 -16.52 9.51 31.51
C GLY A 773 -15.18 8.98 32.06
N PRO A 774 -15.18 7.89 32.83
CA PRO A 774 -13.99 7.38 33.50
C PRO A 774 -12.97 6.72 32.56
N TYR A 775 -13.28 6.59 31.26
CA TYR A 775 -12.47 5.86 30.27
C TYR A 775 -11.52 6.74 29.43
N LEU A 776 -11.52 8.07 29.59
CA LEU A 776 -10.70 8.98 28.78
C LEU A 776 -9.20 8.75 29.04
N LYS A 777 -8.50 8.20 28.03
CA LYS A 777 -7.06 7.88 28.05
C LYS A 777 -6.20 8.99 27.47
N LYS A 778 -6.69 9.67 26.42
CA LYS A 778 -6.01 10.79 25.75
C LYS A 778 -6.89 12.03 25.65
N LEU A 779 -6.34 13.18 26.01
CA LEU A 779 -6.91 14.50 25.77
C LEU A 779 -5.88 15.39 25.06
N ASP A 780 -6.16 15.79 23.82
CA ASP A 780 -5.27 16.60 22.99
C ASP A 780 -5.84 18.02 22.79
N LEU A 781 -5.26 18.99 23.49
CA LEU A 781 -5.55 20.43 23.40
C LEU A 781 -4.37 21.20 22.79
N SER A 782 -3.39 20.51 22.18
CA SER A 782 -2.18 21.13 21.61
C SER A 782 -2.49 22.27 20.63
N GLY A 783 -1.59 23.23 20.46
CA GLY A 783 -1.72 24.31 19.48
C GLY A 783 -2.72 25.43 19.79
N ASN A 784 -3.62 25.25 20.76
CA ASN A 784 -4.61 26.27 21.17
C ASN A 784 -3.96 27.40 21.98
N GLN A 785 -3.22 28.31 21.32
CA GLN A 785 -2.34 29.28 22.00
C GLN A 785 -3.06 30.24 22.97
N ASP A 786 -4.34 30.54 22.72
CA ASP A 786 -5.19 31.39 23.57
C ASP A 786 -5.81 30.66 24.79
N LEU A 787 -5.66 29.34 24.90
CA LEU A 787 -6.26 28.58 25.99
C LEU A 787 -5.42 28.70 27.27
N ILE A 788 -5.83 29.61 28.15
CA ILE A 788 -5.07 29.97 29.36
C ILE A 788 -5.52 29.29 30.66
N SER A 789 -6.62 28.53 30.69
CA SER A 789 -7.07 27.79 31.89
C SER A 789 -8.03 26.63 31.55
N LEU A 790 -8.28 25.75 32.54
CA LEU A 790 -9.24 24.64 32.48
C LEU A 790 -10.23 24.77 33.65
N ASP A 791 -11.22 25.66 33.52
CA ASP A 791 -12.06 26.03 34.68
C ASP A 791 -13.11 24.95 34.98
N HIS A 792 -13.21 24.55 36.26
CA HIS A 792 -14.21 23.58 36.75
C HIS A 792 -14.24 22.24 36.00
N ILE A 793 -13.05 21.72 35.62
CA ILE A 793 -12.90 20.44 34.95
C ILE A 793 -12.17 19.44 35.84
N LEU A 794 -12.73 18.24 35.95
CA LEU A 794 -12.12 17.07 36.57
C LEU A 794 -11.70 16.09 35.48
N LEU A 795 -10.40 15.79 35.39
CA LEU A 795 -9.84 14.83 34.44
C LEU A 795 -9.74 13.45 35.09
N PRO A 796 -10.26 12.38 34.47
CA PRO A 796 -10.36 11.06 35.11
C PRO A 796 -9.00 10.39 35.29
N ASP A 797 -8.93 9.41 36.19
CA ASP A 797 -7.68 8.69 36.51
C ASP A 797 -7.17 7.76 35.40
N ALA A 798 -8.01 7.43 34.41
CA ALA A 798 -7.59 6.72 33.20
C ALA A 798 -6.76 7.57 32.22
N LEU A 799 -6.71 8.90 32.39
CA LEU A 799 -5.98 9.80 31.49
C LEU A 799 -4.46 9.58 31.66
N VAL A 800 -3.81 9.20 30.56
CA VAL A 800 -2.37 8.84 30.48
C VAL A 800 -1.60 9.68 29.44
N ASP A 801 -2.26 10.32 28.48
CA ASP A 801 -1.69 11.29 27.54
C ASP A 801 -2.51 12.60 27.58
N LEU A 802 -1.90 13.67 28.10
CA LEU A 802 -2.47 15.02 28.13
C LEU A 802 -1.57 15.95 27.32
N ARG A 803 -2.10 16.52 26.23
CA ARG A 803 -1.36 17.46 25.38
C ARG A 803 -1.96 18.86 25.47
N VAL A 804 -1.10 19.86 25.64
CA VAL A 804 -1.50 21.22 26.02
C VAL A 804 -0.65 22.30 25.33
N PRO A 805 -1.19 23.52 25.13
CA PRO A 805 -0.39 24.66 24.73
C PRO A 805 0.55 25.10 25.85
N ASN A 806 1.68 25.73 25.53
CA ASN A 806 2.68 26.17 26.53
C ASN A 806 2.06 27.09 27.59
N GLN A 807 1.14 27.96 27.17
CA GLN A 807 0.42 28.95 27.97
C GLN A 807 -0.41 28.35 29.12
N LEU A 808 -0.71 27.05 29.06
CA LEU A 808 -1.52 26.32 30.03
C LEU A 808 -0.68 25.50 31.03
N VAL A 809 0.58 25.18 30.70
CA VAL A 809 1.43 24.25 31.49
C VAL A 809 1.56 24.70 32.95
N ASP A 810 1.90 25.98 33.17
CA ASP A 810 2.10 26.58 34.50
C ASP A 810 0.78 26.80 35.28
N LYS A 811 -0.37 26.46 34.67
CA LYS A 811 -1.72 26.66 35.20
C LYS A 811 -2.52 25.36 35.29
N LEU A 812 -1.87 24.21 35.09
CA LEU A 812 -2.48 22.91 35.31
C LEU A 812 -2.76 22.68 36.81
N PRO A 813 -3.88 22.03 37.19
CA PRO A 813 -4.17 21.72 38.59
C PRO A 813 -3.08 20.85 39.25
N GLY A 814 -2.82 21.07 40.54
CA GLY A 814 -1.74 20.36 41.26
C GLY A 814 -1.81 18.83 41.19
N TYR A 815 -3.02 18.24 41.19
CA TYR A 815 -3.21 16.79 41.06
C TYR A 815 -2.77 16.22 39.69
N ILE A 816 -2.79 17.04 38.64
CA ILE A 816 -2.29 16.68 37.30
C ILE A 816 -0.76 16.67 37.30
N ILE A 817 -0.14 17.66 37.95
CA ILE A 817 1.33 17.72 38.13
C ILE A 817 1.82 16.55 39.01
N GLU A 818 1.08 16.18 40.06
CA GLU A 818 1.40 15.01 40.89
C GLU A 818 1.32 13.69 40.10
N ARG A 819 0.29 13.52 39.26
CA ARG A 819 0.16 12.36 38.35
C ARG A 819 1.28 12.29 37.33
N ALA A 820 1.78 13.43 36.84
CA ALA A 820 2.94 13.48 35.95
C ALA A 820 4.25 13.13 36.67
N ASN A 821 4.50 13.74 37.84
CA ASN A 821 5.68 13.46 38.67
C ASN A 821 5.76 11.99 39.12
N SER A 822 4.60 11.36 39.36
CA SER A 822 4.50 9.92 39.68
C SER A 822 4.48 8.98 38.46
N LYS A 823 4.75 9.50 37.25
CA LYS A 823 4.78 8.77 35.96
C LYS A 823 3.47 8.06 35.59
N LYS A 824 2.33 8.51 36.14
CA LYS A 824 0.98 8.01 35.82
C LYS A 824 0.32 8.75 34.66
N LEU A 825 0.87 9.90 34.27
CA LEU A 825 0.39 10.75 33.19
C LEU A 825 1.60 11.31 32.42
N VAL A 826 1.57 11.22 31.09
CA VAL A 826 2.46 11.97 30.21
C VAL A 826 1.83 13.33 29.91
N ILE A 827 2.57 14.41 30.13
CA ILE A 827 2.17 15.75 29.71
C ILE A 827 3.06 16.17 28.54
N THR A 828 2.48 16.39 27.37
CA THR A 828 3.18 16.89 26.18
C THR A 828 2.80 18.34 25.91
N LYS A 829 3.77 19.25 26.04
CA LYS A 829 3.60 20.64 25.58
C LYS A 829 3.77 20.71 24.07
N SER A 830 2.92 21.45 23.37
CA SER A 830 3.08 21.70 21.93
C SER A 830 4.09 22.82 21.68
N SER A 831 4.90 22.70 20.63
CA SER A 831 5.56 23.88 20.05
C SER A 831 4.50 24.92 19.65
N PRO A 832 4.82 26.24 19.66
CA PRO A 832 4.10 27.17 18.80
C PRO A 832 4.26 26.73 17.34
N TYR A 833 3.30 27.10 16.50
CA TYR A 833 3.43 27.03 15.04
C TYR A 833 4.34 28.18 14.58
#